data_AF-A0ABD3S188-F1
#
_entry.id   AF-A0ABD3S188-F1
#
_cell.length_a   1.000
_cell.length_b   1.000
_cell.length_c   1.000
_cell.angle_alpha   90.00
_cell.angle_beta   90.00
_cell.angle_gamma   90.00
#
_symmetry.space_group_name_H-M   'P 1'
#
loop_
_entity.id
_entity.type
_entity.pdbx_description
1 polymer ?
#
loop_
_entity_poly.entity_id
_entity_poly.type
_entity_poly.pdbx_seq_one_letter_code
_entity_poly.pdbx_strand_id
1 'polypeptide(L)'
;MSESDPRMGYLTKKETEVKLPRPTRVKNKTPAQIQITAEQILREARERQEAEIRPPKQKITDSTELGDYRLRKRKEFEDLIRRVRWNKSVWVKYAKWEESQKDFARARSVWERALEVDYRDHTLWLKYADFEMKNKSINHARNVWDRAVELLPRVDQLWYKYIHMEEMLGNVAGARQIFERWMGWVPDQQGWLSYIKFELRYNEVERARGIFERFVDCHPKVSAWIRFAKFEMKNGDIARARDCYVRAVDKLGDDEEAEELFVAFAEFEEKCKETERARCIYKFALDHIPKGRAEEIYKKFVAFEKQYGDREGIEDAIVGKRRFQYEDEVRKNPLNYDTWFDYVRLEESGGDRQRIEDVYERAIANIPPAQEKRYWQRYIYLWINYVLFEELDAQNVDRTRDVYNLCLKMIPHEKFSFAKIWLMAAQFEIRQLNIDRARRILGSAIGMAPKDKIFKKYIEIELQLGNIERCRKLYEKYLEWSPENCYAWSKFAELERSLAETERARALFELAIDQPALDMPELLWKAYIDFEISESEYERTRALYERLLNRTKHLKVWISYAKFEASAMEEGFQDADMQESDYELKRKCLQRARAVFERALSYFRTTAPELKEERAMLLEEWLNMESSFAEIGDVELVRVKLPKKLKKRRHIETEEGPSGYEEYIDYLFPEETQTTNLKILEAAYKWKKQKISSDDD
;
A
#
# COMPACT_ATOMS: atom_id res chain seq x y z
N MET A 1 -78.41 -23.16 -9.68
CA MET A 1 -79.66 -23.65 -10.30
C MET A 1 -79.48 -23.56 -11.81
N SER A 2 -79.42 -24.69 -12.49
CA SER A 2 -79.41 -24.77 -13.96
C SER A 2 -80.51 -25.74 -14.37
N GLU A 3 -81.53 -25.21 -15.04
CA GLU A 3 -82.67 -25.94 -15.57
C GLU A 3 -82.20 -26.97 -16.62
N SER A 4 -82.51 -28.25 -16.38
CA SER A 4 -82.29 -29.34 -17.31
C SER A 4 -83.54 -29.48 -18.21
N ASP A 5 -83.39 -29.16 -19.48
CA ASP A 5 -84.43 -29.25 -20.51
C ASP A 5 -84.75 -30.73 -20.83
N PRO A 6 -85.98 -31.21 -20.59
CA PRO A 6 -86.31 -32.65 -20.57
C PRO A 6 -86.48 -33.31 -21.96
N ARG A 7 -86.08 -32.64 -23.05
CA ARG A 7 -86.14 -33.17 -24.43
C ARG A 7 -84.81 -33.73 -24.95
N MET A 8 -83.72 -33.60 -24.22
CA MET A 8 -82.40 -34.13 -24.59
C MET A 8 -82.14 -35.42 -23.82
N GLY A 9 -82.58 -36.56 -24.37
CA GLY A 9 -82.21 -37.88 -23.84
C GLY A 9 -80.70 -38.10 -23.91
N TYR A 10 -80.09 -38.39 -22.75
CA TYR A 10 -78.73 -38.96 -22.55
C TYR A 10 -77.59 -38.53 -23.50
N LEU A 11 -77.60 -37.29 -23.97
CA LEU A 11 -76.49 -36.68 -24.71
C LEU A 11 -76.24 -35.30 -24.13
N THR A 12 -75.03 -35.09 -23.60
CA THR A 12 -74.62 -33.81 -23.06
C THR A 12 -74.42 -32.80 -24.20
N LYS A 13 -74.67 -31.50 -23.99
CA LYS A 13 -74.42 -30.44 -25.01
C LYS A 13 -73.01 -30.50 -25.64
N LYS A 14 -72.03 -31.06 -24.92
CA LYS A 14 -70.65 -31.31 -25.37
C LYS A 14 -70.52 -32.39 -26.45
N GLU A 15 -71.45 -33.33 -26.54
CA GLU A 15 -71.40 -34.47 -27.47
C GLU A 15 -72.12 -34.17 -28.80
N THR A 16 -72.93 -33.11 -28.86
CA THR A 16 -73.62 -32.62 -30.08
C THR A 16 -72.89 -31.47 -30.78
N GLU A 17 -71.78 -30.98 -30.24
CA GLU A 17 -70.96 -29.94 -30.88
C GLU A 17 -69.99 -30.56 -31.89
N VAL A 18 -70.31 -30.43 -33.18
CA VAL A 18 -69.36 -30.69 -34.27
C VAL A 18 -68.22 -29.68 -34.17
N LYS A 19 -67.08 -30.11 -33.62
CA LYS A 19 -65.84 -29.32 -33.59
C LYS A 19 -65.29 -29.19 -35.00
N LEU A 20 -65.74 -28.17 -35.73
CA LEU A 20 -65.07 -27.69 -36.92
C LEU A 20 -63.57 -27.47 -36.59
N PRO A 21 -62.62 -27.86 -37.46
CA PRO A 21 -61.21 -27.62 -37.23
C PRO A 21 -61.00 -26.13 -36.96
N ARG A 22 -60.47 -25.80 -35.77
CA ARG A 22 -60.15 -24.40 -35.43
C ARG A 22 -59.22 -23.88 -36.52
N PRO A 23 -59.53 -22.76 -37.20
CA PRO A 23 -58.62 -22.20 -38.19
C PRO A 23 -57.28 -22.00 -37.49
N THR A 24 -56.20 -22.48 -38.10
CA THR A 24 -54.84 -22.34 -37.60
C THR A 24 -54.53 -20.85 -37.47
N ARG A 25 -54.86 -20.23 -36.32
CA ARG A 25 -54.48 -18.86 -36.01
C ARG A 25 -52.95 -18.84 -36.06
N VAL A 26 -52.42 -18.10 -37.01
CA VAL A 26 -50.99 -17.80 -37.09
C VAL A 26 -50.60 -17.24 -35.73
N LYS A 27 -49.82 -18.00 -34.95
CA LYS A 27 -49.36 -17.54 -33.64
C LYS A 27 -48.33 -16.45 -33.89
N ASN A 28 -48.61 -15.25 -33.42
CA ASN A 28 -47.64 -14.18 -33.47
C ASN A 28 -46.44 -14.56 -32.58
N LYS A 29 -45.25 -14.70 -33.19
CA LYS A 29 -43.99 -15.03 -32.50
C LYS A 29 -43.18 -13.80 -32.11
N THR A 30 -43.74 -12.59 -32.24
CA THR A 30 -43.09 -11.39 -31.71
C THR A 30 -42.91 -11.55 -30.19
N PRO A 31 -41.76 -11.13 -29.64
CA PRO A 31 -41.53 -11.20 -28.20
C PRO A 31 -42.63 -10.44 -27.46
N ALA A 32 -43.22 -11.08 -26.44
CA ALA A 32 -44.25 -10.44 -25.62
C ALA A 32 -43.64 -9.24 -24.87
N GLN A 33 -44.38 -8.13 -24.81
CA GLN A 33 -43.94 -6.92 -24.11
C GLN A 33 -43.70 -7.14 -22.61
N ILE A 34 -44.43 -8.07 -22.00
CA ILE A 34 -44.27 -8.47 -20.60
C ILE A 34 -43.83 -9.92 -20.58
N GLN A 35 -42.63 -10.17 -20.06
CA GLN A 35 -42.14 -11.52 -19.85
C GLN A 35 -42.69 -12.04 -18.51
N ILE A 36 -43.33 -13.20 -18.54
CA ILE A 36 -43.85 -13.82 -17.31
C ILE A 36 -42.66 -14.12 -16.42
N THR A 37 -42.65 -13.51 -15.23
CA THR A 37 -41.62 -13.76 -14.22
C THR A 37 -42.08 -14.86 -13.26
N ALA A 38 -41.14 -15.52 -12.59
CA ALA A 38 -41.44 -16.50 -11.56
C ALA A 38 -42.31 -15.90 -10.43
N GLU A 39 -42.14 -14.61 -10.13
CA GLU A 39 -42.96 -13.88 -9.15
C GLU A 39 -44.44 -13.88 -9.54
N GLN A 40 -44.75 -13.62 -10.81
CA GLN A 40 -46.12 -13.53 -11.29
C GLN A 40 -46.84 -14.89 -11.20
N ILE A 41 -46.13 -15.98 -11.49
CA ILE A 41 -46.65 -17.35 -11.36
C ILE A 41 -46.95 -17.70 -9.90
N LEU A 42 -46.05 -17.36 -8.97
CA LEU A 42 -46.26 -17.61 -7.54
C LEU A 42 -47.43 -16.79 -6.97
N ARG A 43 -47.60 -15.55 -7.44
CA ARG A 43 -48.72 -14.69 -7.04
C ARG A 43 -50.05 -15.27 -7.51
N GLU A 44 -50.15 -15.65 -8.78
CA GLU A 44 -51.36 -16.29 -9.31
C GLU A 44 -51.67 -17.63 -8.65
N ALA A 45 -50.64 -18.43 -8.32
CA ALA A 45 -50.82 -19.69 -7.62
C ALA A 45 -51.41 -19.50 -6.21
N ARG A 46 -50.96 -18.47 -5.49
CA ARG A 46 -51.49 -18.13 -4.16
C ARG A 46 -52.94 -17.62 -4.24
N GLU A 47 -53.26 -16.80 -5.25
CA GLU A 47 -54.63 -16.30 -5.44
C GLU A 47 -55.62 -17.41 -5.84
N ARG A 48 -55.13 -18.43 -6.54
CA ARG A 48 -55.94 -19.61 -6.91
C ARG A 48 -56.02 -20.68 -5.81
N GLN A 49 -55.36 -20.50 -4.67
CA GLN A 49 -55.47 -21.45 -3.56
C GLN A 49 -56.87 -21.38 -2.97
N GLU A 50 -57.63 -22.47 -3.09
CA GLU A 50 -59.00 -22.57 -2.57
C GLU A 50 -59.02 -22.32 -1.05
N ALA A 51 -60.01 -21.57 -0.59
CA ALA A 51 -60.13 -21.25 0.84
C ALA A 51 -60.45 -22.51 1.65
N GLU A 52 -59.75 -22.71 2.78
CA GLU A 52 -60.02 -23.82 3.70
C GLU A 52 -61.48 -23.81 4.17
N ILE A 53 -62.19 -24.93 3.99
CA ILE A 53 -63.59 -25.10 4.40
C ILE A 53 -63.67 -25.05 5.93
N ARG A 54 -64.23 -23.95 6.48
CA ARG A 54 -64.44 -23.80 7.93
C ARG A 54 -65.76 -24.44 8.35
N PRO A 55 -65.81 -25.19 9.46
CA PRO A 55 -67.05 -25.77 9.96
C PRO A 55 -68.07 -24.67 10.35
N PRO A 56 -69.38 -24.93 10.24
CA PRO A 56 -70.41 -23.96 10.60
C PRO A 56 -70.36 -23.65 12.10
N LYS A 57 -70.63 -22.39 12.47
CA LYS A 57 -70.69 -21.95 13.88
C LYS A 57 -71.92 -22.55 14.56
N GLN A 58 -71.72 -23.54 15.45
CA GLN A 58 -72.78 -24.13 16.27
C GLN A 58 -72.87 -23.41 17.62
N LYS A 59 -74.08 -23.09 18.09
CA LYS A 59 -74.33 -22.59 19.45
C LYS A 59 -74.73 -23.77 20.34
N ILE A 60 -74.12 -23.90 21.50
CA ILE A 60 -74.39 -24.98 22.47
C ILE A 60 -75.46 -24.46 23.44
N THR A 61 -76.62 -25.12 23.52
CA THR A 61 -77.72 -24.67 24.40
C THR A 61 -77.80 -25.45 25.70
N ASP A 62 -77.55 -26.76 25.65
CA ASP A 62 -77.87 -27.65 26.77
C ASP A 62 -76.61 -28.25 27.42
N SER A 63 -76.74 -28.68 28.68
CA SER A 63 -75.65 -29.34 29.41
C SER A 63 -75.27 -30.71 28.82
N THR A 64 -76.23 -31.39 28.21
CA THR A 64 -76.06 -32.64 27.44
C THR A 64 -75.24 -32.39 26.17
N GLU A 65 -75.60 -31.37 25.39
CA GLU A 65 -74.85 -30.97 24.19
C GLU A 65 -73.43 -30.49 24.53
N LEU A 66 -73.26 -29.77 25.64
CA LEU A 66 -71.94 -29.40 26.15
C LEU A 66 -71.13 -30.65 26.57
N GLY A 67 -71.79 -31.65 27.14
CA GLY A 67 -71.23 -32.96 27.45
C GLY A 67 -70.72 -33.69 26.20
N ASP A 68 -71.54 -33.74 25.15
CA ASP A 68 -71.18 -34.37 23.86
C ASP A 68 -70.08 -33.61 23.13
N TYR A 69 -70.11 -32.27 23.17
CA TYR A 69 -69.02 -31.44 22.67
C TYR A 69 -67.71 -31.75 23.42
N ARG A 70 -67.77 -31.81 24.76
CA ARG A 70 -66.60 -32.15 25.59
C ARG A 70 -66.09 -33.55 25.29
N LEU A 71 -66.97 -34.53 25.15
CA LEU A 71 -66.60 -35.92 24.83
C LEU A 71 -65.94 -36.03 23.47
N ARG A 72 -66.52 -35.40 22.43
CA ARG A 72 -65.92 -35.37 21.08
C ARG A 72 -64.55 -34.73 21.09
N LYS A 73 -64.39 -33.57 21.74
CA LYS A 73 -63.11 -32.86 21.82
C LYS A 73 -62.07 -33.61 22.65
N ARG A 74 -62.46 -34.21 23.78
CA ARG A 74 -61.56 -35.07 24.58
C ARG A 74 -61.11 -36.27 23.78
N LYS A 75 -62.02 -36.94 23.08
CA LYS A 75 -61.67 -38.07 22.21
C LYS A 75 -60.70 -37.64 21.12
N GLU A 76 -60.94 -36.50 20.46
CA GLU A 76 -60.03 -35.96 19.46
C GLU A 76 -58.63 -35.71 20.02
N PHE A 77 -58.51 -35.07 21.20
CA PHE A 77 -57.23 -34.82 21.84
C PHE A 77 -56.56 -36.11 22.34
N GLU A 78 -57.29 -37.04 22.95
CA GLU A 78 -56.74 -38.31 23.42
C GLU A 78 -56.31 -39.20 22.26
N ASP A 79 -57.05 -39.24 21.15
CA ASP A 79 -56.66 -39.98 19.94
C ASP A 79 -55.44 -39.33 19.26
N LEU A 80 -55.30 -38.00 19.33
CA LEU A 80 -54.09 -37.30 18.90
C LEU A 80 -52.89 -37.60 19.81
N ILE A 81 -53.09 -37.62 21.13
CA ILE A 81 -52.06 -37.94 22.12
C ILE A 81 -51.63 -39.41 22.00
N ARG A 82 -52.56 -40.34 21.76
CA ARG A 82 -52.24 -41.75 21.54
C ARG A 82 -51.38 -41.95 20.29
N ARG A 83 -51.68 -41.21 19.21
CA ARG A 83 -50.91 -41.27 17.96
C ARG A 83 -49.57 -40.55 18.06
N VAL A 84 -49.53 -39.40 18.74
CA VAL A 84 -48.37 -38.50 18.78
C VAL A 84 -48.06 -38.13 20.24
N ARG A 85 -47.67 -39.14 21.02
CA ARG A 85 -47.44 -39.00 22.47
C ARG A 85 -46.36 -37.98 22.82
N TRP A 86 -45.32 -37.86 21.99
CA TRP A 86 -44.20 -36.95 22.20
C TRP A 86 -44.51 -35.47 21.88
N ASN A 87 -45.61 -35.16 21.19
CA ASN A 87 -45.88 -33.78 20.76
C ASN A 87 -46.49 -32.96 21.89
N LYS A 88 -45.63 -32.20 22.57
CA LYS A 88 -45.99 -31.26 23.64
C LYS A 88 -47.07 -30.23 23.27
N SER A 89 -47.15 -29.81 22.00
CA SER A 89 -48.14 -28.80 21.60
C SER A 89 -49.57 -29.33 21.75
N VAL A 90 -49.77 -30.64 21.55
CA VAL A 90 -51.07 -31.29 21.68
C VAL A 90 -51.47 -31.34 23.15
N TRP A 91 -50.56 -31.76 24.03
CA TRP A 91 -50.76 -31.74 25.48
C TRP A 91 -51.10 -30.34 26.01
N VAL A 92 -50.33 -29.32 25.59
CA VAL A 92 -50.58 -27.93 26.00
C VAL A 92 -51.93 -27.42 25.49
N LYS A 93 -52.30 -27.72 24.24
CA LYS A 93 -53.61 -27.35 23.68
C LYS A 93 -54.74 -28.05 24.43
N TYR A 94 -54.57 -29.33 24.76
CA TYR A 94 -55.56 -30.09 25.51
C TYR A 94 -55.75 -29.55 26.93
N ALA A 95 -54.65 -29.27 27.64
CA ALA A 95 -54.69 -28.71 28.98
C ALA A 95 -55.32 -27.30 29.00
N LYS A 96 -54.97 -26.43 28.05
CA LYS A 96 -55.62 -25.11 27.88
C LYS A 96 -57.10 -25.20 27.52
N TRP A 97 -57.49 -26.24 26.79
CA TRP A 97 -58.89 -26.47 26.49
C TRP A 97 -59.66 -26.91 27.75
N GLU A 98 -59.13 -27.82 28.57
CA GLU A 98 -59.75 -28.17 29.87
C GLU A 98 -59.76 -26.96 30.84
N GLU A 99 -58.74 -26.09 30.81
CA GLU A 99 -58.73 -24.79 31.51
C GLU A 99 -59.92 -23.92 31.08
N SER A 100 -60.18 -23.82 29.77
CA SER A 100 -61.35 -23.09 29.25
C SER A 100 -62.70 -23.69 29.69
N GLN A 101 -62.73 -24.99 30.00
CA GLN A 101 -63.92 -25.68 30.51
C GLN A 101 -64.09 -25.54 32.04
N LYS A 102 -63.13 -24.93 32.74
CA LYS A 102 -63.05 -24.79 34.21
C LYS A 102 -62.98 -26.12 34.97
N ASP A 103 -62.59 -27.22 34.32
CA ASP A 103 -62.36 -28.51 34.96
C ASP A 103 -60.89 -28.64 35.37
N PHE A 104 -60.54 -27.98 36.49
CA PHE A 104 -59.15 -27.85 36.92
C PHE A 104 -58.53 -29.18 37.36
N ALA A 105 -59.31 -30.09 37.93
CA ALA A 105 -58.82 -31.40 38.36
C ALA A 105 -58.33 -32.23 37.16
N ARG A 106 -59.08 -32.20 36.05
CA ARG A 106 -58.65 -32.85 34.80
C ARG A 106 -57.49 -32.14 34.15
N ALA A 107 -57.50 -30.81 34.10
CA ALA A 107 -56.37 -30.05 33.56
C ALA A 107 -55.06 -30.39 34.28
N ARG A 108 -55.06 -30.54 35.62
CA ARG A 108 -53.92 -31.04 36.40
C ARG A 108 -53.49 -32.45 35.99
N SER A 109 -54.44 -33.37 35.86
CA SER A 109 -54.14 -34.73 35.41
C SER A 109 -53.50 -34.75 34.02
N VAL A 110 -53.95 -33.89 33.11
CA VAL A 110 -53.35 -33.74 31.77
C VAL A 110 -51.93 -33.18 31.87
N TRP A 111 -51.68 -32.18 32.73
CA TRP A 111 -50.33 -31.65 32.96
C TRP A 111 -49.39 -32.67 33.60
N GLU A 112 -49.82 -33.38 34.63
CA GLU A 112 -49.00 -34.43 35.27
C GLU A 112 -48.69 -35.56 34.27
N ARG A 113 -49.68 -36.01 33.48
CA ARG A 113 -49.43 -36.97 32.39
C ARG A 113 -48.47 -36.43 31.33
N ALA A 114 -48.51 -35.14 31.03
CA ALA A 114 -47.57 -34.52 30.10
C ALA A 114 -46.14 -34.48 30.68
N LEU A 115 -46.01 -34.24 31.98
CA LEU A 115 -44.73 -34.27 32.70
C LEU A 115 -44.18 -35.69 32.83
N GLU A 116 -45.03 -36.71 32.99
CA GLU A 116 -44.59 -38.11 32.94
C GLU A 116 -43.98 -38.49 31.58
N VAL A 117 -44.43 -37.86 30.49
CA VAL A 117 -43.88 -38.09 29.15
C VAL A 117 -42.56 -37.35 28.96
N ASP A 118 -42.51 -36.07 29.34
CA ASP A 118 -41.30 -35.26 29.21
C ASP A 118 -41.17 -34.29 30.39
N TYR A 119 -40.55 -34.79 31.47
CA TYR A 119 -40.30 -34.00 32.67
C TYR A 119 -39.12 -33.03 32.49
N ARG A 120 -38.34 -33.14 31.41
CA ARG A 120 -37.14 -32.31 31.19
C ARG A 120 -37.46 -30.98 30.50
N ASP A 121 -38.59 -30.90 29.80
CA ASP A 121 -39.01 -29.68 29.15
C ASP A 121 -39.48 -28.63 30.17
N HIS A 122 -38.63 -27.65 30.44
CA HIS A 122 -38.94 -26.52 31.31
C HIS A 122 -40.20 -25.74 30.85
N THR A 123 -40.53 -25.73 29.56
CA THR A 123 -41.70 -25.00 29.06
C THR A 123 -43.04 -25.61 29.50
N LEU A 124 -43.06 -26.93 29.78
CA LEU A 124 -44.23 -27.60 30.34
C LEU A 124 -44.44 -27.20 31.80
N TRP A 125 -43.37 -27.22 32.60
CA TRP A 125 -43.38 -26.74 33.98
C TRP A 125 -43.85 -25.29 34.10
N LEU A 126 -43.31 -24.39 33.25
CA LEU A 126 -43.74 -22.99 33.20
C LEU A 126 -45.24 -22.85 32.93
N LYS A 127 -45.75 -23.55 31.92
CA LYS A 127 -47.17 -23.47 31.55
C LYS A 127 -48.08 -24.09 32.60
N TYR A 128 -47.63 -25.16 33.27
CA TYR A 128 -48.39 -25.79 34.35
C TYR A 128 -48.46 -24.89 35.58
N ALA A 129 -47.33 -24.29 35.97
CA ALA A 129 -47.29 -23.33 37.05
C ALA A 129 -48.07 -22.04 36.73
N ASP A 130 -47.98 -21.52 35.50
CA ASP A 130 -48.79 -20.39 35.03
C ASP A 130 -50.29 -20.70 35.09
N PHE A 131 -50.69 -21.94 34.79
CA PHE A 131 -52.06 -22.41 34.92
C PHE A 131 -52.53 -22.37 36.39
N GLU A 132 -51.76 -22.88 37.34
CA GLU A 132 -52.12 -22.83 38.76
C GLU A 132 -52.13 -21.38 39.30
N MET A 133 -51.21 -20.53 38.84
CA MET A 133 -51.16 -19.11 39.19
C MET A 133 -52.41 -18.35 38.71
N LYS A 134 -52.83 -18.55 37.46
CA LYS A 134 -54.05 -17.91 36.91
C LYS A 134 -55.31 -18.33 37.67
N ASN A 135 -55.35 -19.57 38.11
CA ASN A 135 -56.47 -20.13 38.85
C ASN A 135 -56.42 -19.87 40.37
N LYS A 136 -55.51 -18.99 40.82
CA LYS A 136 -55.33 -18.57 42.23
C LYS A 136 -55.03 -19.72 43.19
N SER A 137 -54.58 -20.87 42.69
CA SER A 137 -54.23 -22.05 43.50
C SER A 137 -52.76 -21.96 43.94
N ILE A 138 -52.46 -20.99 44.83
CA ILE A 138 -51.08 -20.61 45.20
C ILE A 138 -50.28 -21.78 45.80
N ASN A 139 -50.89 -22.56 46.70
CA ASN A 139 -50.19 -23.70 47.33
C ASN A 139 -49.84 -24.79 46.31
N HIS A 140 -50.71 -25.02 45.31
CA HIS A 140 -50.42 -25.96 44.24
C HIS A 140 -49.30 -25.41 43.34
N ALA A 141 -49.34 -24.12 43.00
CA ALA A 141 -48.27 -23.47 42.25
C ALA A 141 -46.92 -23.57 42.99
N ARG A 142 -46.88 -23.37 44.31
CA ARG A 142 -45.67 -23.57 45.14
C ARG A 142 -45.14 -24.99 45.05
N ASN A 143 -45.99 -25.99 45.20
CA ASN A 143 -45.59 -27.39 45.12
C ASN A 143 -45.07 -27.75 43.71
N VAL A 144 -45.68 -27.19 42.67
CA VAL A 144 -45.24 -27.37 41.28
C VAL A 144 -43.87 -26.72 41.06
N TRP A 145 -43.66 -25.48 41.53
CA TRP A 145 -42.37 -24.81 41.44
C TRP A 145 -41.27 -25.50 42.25
N ASP A 146 -41.57 -25.94 43.47
CA ASP A 146 -40.61 -26.64 44.32
C ASP A 146 -40.16 -27.96 43.67
N ARG A 147 -41.13 -28.75 43.16
CA ARG A 147 -40.82 -29.95 42.34
C ARG A 147 -40.03 -29.61 41.08
N ALA A 148 -40.40 -28.55 40.36
CA ALA A 148 -39.73 -28.16 39.12
C ALA A 148 -38.26 -27.80 39.36
N VAL A 149 -38.01 -27.07 40.45
CA VAL A 149 -36.68 -26.65 40.87
C VAL A 149 -35.85 -27.81 41.41
N GLU A 150 -36.45 -28.75 42.13
CA GLU A 150 -35.78 -29.96 42.62
C GLU A 150 -35.37 -30.91 41.47
N LEU A 151 -36.24 -31.08 40.47
CA LEU A 151 -35.99 -31.95 39.33
C LEU A 151 -35.07 -31.30 38.28
N LEU A 152 -35.15 -29.98 38.10
CA LEU A 152 -34.41 -29.22 37.10
C LEU A 152 -33.66 -28.02 37.71
N PRO A 153 -32.68 -28.26 38.61
CA PRO A 153 -31.99 -27.19 39.33
C PRO A 153 -31.13 -26.30 38.43
N ARG A 154 -30.73 -26.77 37.24
CA ARG A 154 -29.89 -26.01 36.29
C ARG A 154 -30.67 -25.03 35.42
N VAL A 155 -32.00 -25.06 35.44
CA VAL A 155 -32.81 -24.19 34.58
C VAL A 155 -33.16 -22.91 35.34
N ASP A 156 -32.36 -21.86 35.13
CA ASP A 156 -32.50 -20.57 35.83
C ASP A 156 -33.90 -19.95 35.67
N GLN A 157 -34.55 -20.16 34.53
CA GLN A 157 -35.89 -19.63 34.27
C GLN A 157 -36.93 -20.08 35.29
N LEU A 158 -36.81 -21.30 35.83
CA LEU A 158 -37.72 -21.84 36.83
C LEU A 158 -37.52 -21.11 38.17
N TRP A 159 -36.26 -20.92 38.57
CA TRP A 159 -35.90 -20.16 39.78
C TRP A 159 -36.40 -18.72 39.70
N TYR A 160 -36.15 -18.01 38.60
CA TYR A 160 -36.60 -16.63 38.42
C TYR A 160 -38.12 -16.49 38.57
N LYS A 161 -38.88 -17.41 37.97
CA LYS A 161 -40.34 -17.37 38.01
C LYS A 161 -40.87 -17.74 39.38
N TYR A 162 -40.24 -18.68 40.08
CA TYR A 162 -40.60 -19.04 41.43
C TYR A 162 -40.34 -17.89 42.43
N ILE A 163 -39.17 -17.27 42.33
CA ILE A 163 -38.81 -16.08 43.13
C ILE A 163 -39.77 -14.93 42.84
N HIS A 164 -40.04 -14.65 41.56
CA HIS A 164 -40.97 -13.60 41.18
C HIS A 164 -42.37 -13.86 41.73
N MET A 165 -42.82 -15.11 41.77
CA MET A 165 -44.09 -15.47 42.38
C MET A 165 -44.11 -15.15 43.89
N GLU A 166 -43.09 -15.56 44.66
CA GLU A 166 -43.03 -15.25 46.09
C GLU A 166 -42.87 -13.75 46.37
N GLU A 167 -42.15 -13.01 45.52
CA GLU A 167 -42.03 -11.55 45.59
C GLU A 167 -43.39 -10.87 45.35
N MET A 168 -44.15 -11.32 44.34
CA MET A 168 -45.50 -10.81 44.08
C MET A 168 -46.50 -11.14 45.19
N LEU A 169 -46.26 -12.22 45.93
CA LEU A 169 -47.04 -12.59 47.12
C LEU A 169 -46.59 -11.83 48.39
N GLY A 170 -45.52 -11.03 48.31
CA GLY A 170 -44.97 -10.28 49.44
C GLY A 170 -44.17 -11.12 50.44
N ASN A 171 -43.89 -12.39 50.12
CA ASN A 171 -43.16 -13.30 50.99
C ASN A 171 -41.63 -13.16 50.79
N VAL A 172 -41.07 -12.07 51.31
CA VAL A 172 -39.64 -11.74 51.17
C VAL A 172 -38.75 -12.82 51.81
N ALA A 173 -39.16 -13.39 52.95
CA ALA A 173 -38.40 -14.44 53.63
C ALA A 173 -38.37 -15.75 52.81
N GLY A 174 -39.51 -16.13 52.21
CA GLY A 174 -39.58 -17.26 51.29
C GLY A 174 -38.72 -17.05 50.04
N ALA A 175 -38.78 -15.87 49.42
CA ALA A 175 -37.94 -15.52 48.28
C ALA A 175 -36.44 -15.64 48.61
N ARG A 176 -36.01 -15.17 49.80
CA ARG A 176 -34.63 -15.32 50.29
C ARG A 176 -34.22 -16.78 50.46
N GLN A 177 -35.08 -17.60 51.05
CA GLN A 177 -34.81 -19.03 51.22
C GLN A 177 -34.64 -19.73 49.87
N ILE A 178 -35.44 -19.34 48.86
CA ILE A 178 -35.32 -19.85 47.50
C ILE A 178 -34.00 -19.38 46.86
N PHE A 179 -33.63 -18.11 47.03
CA PHE A 179 -32.32 -17.62 46.58
C PHE A 179 -31.16 -18.37 47.23
N GLU A 180 -31.19 -18.60 48.54
CA GLU A 180 -30.14 -19.37 49.23
C GLU A 180 -30.05 -20.82 48.74
N ARG A 181 -31.20 -21.47 48.54
CA ARG A 181 -31.24 -22.81 47.90
C ARG A 181 -30.66 -22.78 46.51
N TRP A 182 -30.95 -21.74 45.73
CA TRP A 182 -30.42 -21.57 44.38
C TRP A 182 -28.90 -21.38 44.39
N MET A 183 -28.40 -20.53 45.28
CA MET A 183 -26.95 -20.28 45.43
C MET A 183 -26.19 -21.53 45.90
N GLY A 184 -26.85 -22.46 46.59
CA GLY A 184 -26.28 -23.79 46.89
C GLY A 184 -25.91 -24.60 45.65
N TRP A 185 -26.55 -24.34 44.51
CA TRP A 185 -26.25 -24.99 43.22
C TRP A 185 -25.22 -24.22 42.38
N VAL A 186 -24.67 -23.11 42.89
CA VAL A 186 -23.70 -22.24 42.21
C VAL A 186 -24.17 -21.86 40.80
N PRO A 187 -25.22 -21.04 40.66
CA PRO A 187 -25.79 -20.68 39.37
C PRO A 187 -24.88 -19.70 38.62
N ASP A 188 -25.22 -19.42 37.36
CA ASP A 188 -24.49 -18.48 36.51
C ASP A 188 -24.47 -17.06 37.13
N GLN A 189 -23.56 -16.21 36.65
CA GLN A 189 -23.36 -14.85 37.11
C GLN A 189 -24.67 -14.02 37.16
N GLN A 190 -25.59 -14.25 36.23
CA GLN A 190 -26.88 -13.55 36.23
C GLN A 190 -27.73 -13.91 37.46
N GLY A 191 -27.64 -15.15 37.95
CA GLY A 191 -28.38 -15.58 39.13
C GLY A 191 -27.95 -14.83 40.38
N TRP A 192 -26.65 -14.75 40.62
CA TRP A 192 -26.08 -13.96 41.72
C TRP A 192 -26.47 -12.48 41.61
N LEU A 193 -26.39 -11.89 40.42
CA LEU A 193 -26.77 -10.48 40.21
C LEU A 193 -28.25 -10.21 40.46
N SER A 194 -29.12 -11.17 40.14
CA SER A 194 -30.54 -11.02 40.44
C SER A 194 -30.82 -11.04 41.94
N TYR A 195 -30.05 -11.82 42.71
CA TYR A 195 -30.16 -11.86 44.16
C TYR A 195 -29.66 -10.55 44.79
N ILE A 196 -28.52 -10.04 44.31
CA ILE A 196 -28.00 -8.74 44.71
C ILE A 196 -29.00 -7.62 44.38
N LYS A 197 -29.56 -7.62 43.18
CA LYS A 197 -30.61 -6.66 42.79
C LYS A 197 -31.86 -6.79 43.66
N PHE A 198 -32.18 -7.98 44.14
CA PHE A 198 -33.29 -8.21 45.05
C PHE A 198 -33.04 -7.58 46.42
N GLU A 199 -31.89 -7.84 47.06
CA GLU A 199 -31.59 -7.20 48.36
C GLU A 199 -31.44 -5.67 48.24
N LEU A 200 -30.92 -5.18 47.10
CA LEU A 200 -30.89 -3.74 46.81
C LEU A 200 -32.27 -3.10 46.70
N ARG A 201 -33.31 -3.82 46.23
CA ARG A 201 -34.69 -3.30 46.21
C ARG A 201 -35.23 -3.07 47.63
N TYR A 202 -34.76 -3.85 48.60
CA TYR A 202 -35.13 -3.73 50.01
C TYR A 202 -34.15 -2.89 50.83
N ASN A 203 -33.16 -2.26 50.19
CA ASN A 203 -32.12 -1.43 50.82
C ASN A 203 -31.24 -2.19 51.85
N GLU A 204 -31.10 -3.50 51.70
CA GLU A 204 -30.28 -4.36 52.58
C GLU A 204 -28.84 -4.44 52.06
N VAL A 205 -28.10 -3.34 52.16
CA VAL A 205 -26.76 -3.18 51.57
C VAL A 205 -25.74 -4.14 52.19
N GLU A 206 -25.80 -4.40 53.49
CA GLU A 206 -24.87 -5.32 54.17
C GLU A 206 -25.03 -6.77 53.72
N ARG A 207 -26.27 -7.21 53.48
CA ARG A 207 -26.54 -8.54 52.92
C ARG A 207 -26.10 -8.63 51.47
N ALA A 208 -26.35 -7.58 50.68
CA ALA A 208 -25.83 -7.50 49.33
C ALA A 208 -24.30 -7.62 49.29
N ARG A 209 -23.57 -7.00 50.25
CA ARG A 209 -22.12 -7.18 50.40
C ARG A 209 -21.73 -8.62 50.71
N GLY A 210 -22.39 -9.27 51.67
CA GLY A 210 -22.14 -10.68 51.99
C GLY A 210 -22.38 -11.60 50.79
N ILE A 211 -23.37 -11.29 49.95
CA ILE A 211 -23.64 -12.02 48.70
C ILE A 211 -22.55 -11.75 47.67
N PHE A 212 -22.05 -10.51 47.56
CA PHE A 212 -20.93 -10.18 46.66
C PHE A 212 -19.63 -10.89 47.03
N GLU A 213 -19.29 -10.99 48.32
CA GLU A 213 -18.12 -11.76 48.78
C GLU A 213 -18.26 -13.24 48.37
N ARG A 214 -19.42 -13.84 48.64
CA ARG A 214 -19.71 -15.22 48.20
C ARG A 214 -19.68 -15.36 46.68
N PHE A 215 -20.19 -14.38 45.95
CA PHE A 215 -20.24 -14.38 44.50
C PHE A 215 -18.82 -14.36 43.90
N VAL A 216 -17.94 -13.55 44.47
CA VAL A 216 -16.54 -13.42 44.08
C VAL A 216 -15.73 -14.67 44.40
N ASP A 217 -16.00 -15.33 45.54
CA ASP A 217 -15.36 -16.60 45.89
C ASP A 217 -15.87 -17.77 45.02
N CYS A 218 -17.16 -17.78 44.68
CA CYS A 218 -17.74 -18.82 43.81
C CYS A 218 -17.34 -18.67 42.34
N HIS A 219 -17.25 -17.42 41.86
CA HIS A 219 -16.88 -17.09 40.49
C HIS A 219 -15.70 -16.10 40.49
N PRO A 220 -14.46 -16.60 40.56
CA PRO A 220 -13.24 -15.78 40.43
C PRO A 220 -13.05 -15.29 38.99
N LYS A 221 -13.96 -14.45 38.50
CA LYS A 221 -13.88 -13.80 37.18
C LYS A 221 -13.66 -12.32 37.35
N VAL A 222 -12.87 -11.71 36.46
CA VAL A 222 -12.61 -10.27 36.45
C VAL A 222 -13.90 -9.45 36.43
N SER A 223 -14.88 -9.89 35.62
CA SER A 223 -16.18 -9.21 35.53
C SER A 223 -16.98 -9.21 36.85
N ALA A 224 -16.76 -10.17 37.76
CA ALA A 224 -17.40 -10.23 39.07
C ALA A 224 -16.81 -9.18 40.01
N TRP A 225 -15.47 -9.09 40.06
CA TRP A 225 -14.74 -8.09 40.85
C TRP A 225 -15.02 -6.67 40.38
N ILE A 226 -15.02 -6.41 39.08
CA ILE A 226 -15.36 -5.08 38.53
C ILE A 226 -16.78 -4.67 38.95
N ARG A 227 -17.73 -5.61 38.99
CA ARG A 227 -19.11 -5.33 39.42
C ARG A 227 -19.21 -5.10 40.93
N PHE A 228 -18.45 -5.84 41.72
CA PHE A 228 -18.37 -5.63 43.17
C PHE A 228 -17.77 -4.25 43.49
N ALA A 229 -16.67 -3.89 42.82
CA ALA A 229 -16.05 -2.58 42.99
C ALA A 229 -16.97 -1.45 42.53
N LYS A 230 -17.66 -1.59 41.37
CA LYS A 230 -18.68 -0.61 40.92
C LYS A 230 -19.86 -0.49 41.89
N PHE A 231 -20.19 -1.54 42.64
CA PHE A 231 -21.21 -1.50 43.68
C PHE A 231 -20.74 -0.70 44.90
N GLU A 232 -19.54 -0.96 45.42
CA GLU A 232 -18.96 -0.19 46.53
C GLU A 232 -18.76 1.29 46.15
N MET A 233 -18.39 1.57 44.90
CA MET A 233 -18.36 2.94 44.37
C MET A 233 -19.71 3.66 44.45
N LYS A 234 -20.81 2.97 44.11
CA LYS A 234 -22.15 3.57 44.17
C LYS A 234 -22.60 3.84 45.60
N ASN A 235 -22.14 3.04 46.55
CA ASN A 235 -22.45 3.21 47.97
C ASN A 235 -21.53 4.24 48.64
N GLY A 236 -20.47 4.71 47.96
CA GLY A 236 -19.57 5.76 48.44
C GLY A 236 -18.40 5.28 49.30
N ASP A 237 -18.25 3.97 49.50
CA ASP A 237 -17.20 3.38 50.34
C ASP A 237 -15.88 3.22 49.54
N ILE A 238 -15.16 4.32 49.30
CA ILE A 238 -13.93 4.37 48.48
C ILE A 238 -12.84 3.43 49.00
N ALA A 239 -12.65 3.36 50.32
CA ALA A 239 -11.62 2.52 50.94
C ALA A 239 -11.87 1.02 50.70
N ARG A 240 -13.13 0.60 50.71
CA ARG A 240 -13.50 -0.80 50.45
C ARG A 240 -13.46 -1.12 48.97
N ALA A 241 -13.87 -0.20 48.10
CA ALA A 241 -13.70 -0.35 46.66
C ALA A 241 -12.23 -0.57 46.28
N ARG A 242 -11.29 0.15 46.94
CA ARG A 242 -9.85 -0.08 46.80
C ARG A 242 -9.43 -1.46 47.24
N ASP A 243 -9.83 -1.88 48.44
CA ASP A 243 -9.54 -3.22 48.96
C ASP A 243 -10.05 -4.31 48.01
N CYS A 244 -11.23 -4.12 47.41
CA CYS A 244 -11.77 -5.03 46.40
C CYS A 244 -10.87 -5.11 45.16
N TYR A 245 -10.38 -3.98 44.65
CA TYR A 245 -9.46 -3.98 43.51
C TYR A 245 -8.09 -4.57 43.85
N VAL A 246 -7.55 -4.31 45.04
CA VAL A 246 -6.28 -4.91 45.50
C VAL A 246 -6.44 -6.43 45.61
N ARG A 247 -7.50 -6.91 46.28
CA ARG A 247 -7.80 -8.34 46.36
C ARG A 247 -8.05 -8.97 44.99
N ALA A 248 -8.64 -8.22 44.06
CA ALA A 248 -8.82 -8.70 42.69
C ALA A 248 -7.48 -8.84 41.96
N VAL A 249 -6.54 -7.89 42.11
CA VAL A 249 -5.20 -7.98 41.54
C VAL A 249 -4.41 -9.13 42.17
N ASP A 250 -4.49 -9.32 43.49
CA ASP A 250 -3.81 -10.42 44.18
C ASP A 250 -4.31 -11.80 43.74
N LYS A 251 -5.61 -11.94 43.48
CA LYS A 251 -6.23 -13.22 43.08
C LYS A 251 -6.19 -13.49 41.57
N LEU A 252 -6.20 -12.45 40.73
CA LEU A 252 -6.37 -12.56 39.27
C LEU A 252 -5.22 -11.93 38.47
N GLY A 253 -4.07 -11.66 39.11
CA GLY A 253 -2.93 -10.97 38.49
C GLY A 253 -2.38 -11.66 37.23
N ASP A 254 -2.60 -12.96 37.09
CA ASP A 254 -2.11 -13.78 35.97
C ASP A 254 -3.18 -14.16 34.94
N ASP A 255 -4.44 -13.78 35.15
CA ASP A 255 -5.56 -14.21 34.30
C ASP A 255 -5.62 -13.46 32.96
N GLU A 256 -6.09 -14.16 31.91
CA GLU A 256 -6.19 -13.60 30.56
C GLU A 256 -7.09 -12.37 30.46
N GLU A 257 -8.02 -12.16 31.39
CA GLU A 257 -8.95 -11.02 31.44
C GLU A 257 -8.43 -9.85 32.31
N ALA A 258 -7.21 -9.93 32.86
CA ALA A 258 -6.67 -8.93 33.78
C ALA A 258 -6.61 -7.51 33.16
N GLU A 259 -6.58 -7.40 31.83
CA GLU A 259 -6.65 -6.14 31.08
C GLU A 259 -7.86 -5.28 31.49
N GLU A 260 -9.05 -5.89 31.55
CA GLU A 260 -10.27 -5.17 31.93
C GLU A 260 -10.22 -4.72 33.40
N LEU A 261 -9.56 -5.50 34.26
CA LEU A 261 -9.40 -5.20 35.68
C LEU A 261 -8.51 -3.98 35.88
N PHE A 262 -7.32 -3.95 35.26
CA PHE A 262 -6.38 -2.85 35.41
C PHE A 262 -6.93 -1.54 34.84
N VAL A 263 -7.63 -1.60 33.70
CA VAL A 263 -8.31 -0.43 33.16
C VAL A 263 -9.38 0.07 34.13
N ALA A 264 -10.24 -0.83 34.62
CA ALA A 264 -11.29 -0.44 35.55
C ALA A 264 -10.72 0.11 36.87
N PHE A 265 -9.57 -0.39 37.31
CA PHE A 265 -8.87 0.09 38.50
C PHE A 265 -8.23 1.46 38.27
N ALA A 266 -7.64 1.69 37.10
CA ALA A 266 -7.09 2.99 36.73
C ALA A 266 -8.20 4.06 36.57
N GLU A 267 -9.32 3.73 35.91
CA GLU A 267 -10.51 4.61 35.84
C GLU A 267 -11.10 4.90 37.23
N PHE A 268 -10.98 3.96 38.16
CA PHE A 268 -11.41 4.15 39.55
C PHE A 268 -10.51 5.14 40.29
N GLU A 269 -9.18 5.00 40.21
CA GLU A 269 -8.26 5.94 40.85
C GLU A 269 -8.29 7.33 40.18
N GLU A 270 -8.58 7.40 38.87
CA GLU A 270 -8.88 8.65 38.16
C GLU A 270 -10.09 9.37 38.78
N LYS A 271 -11.19 8.65 39.03
CA LYS A 271 -12.36 9.20 39.72
C LYS A 271 -12.06 9.61 41.16
N CYS A 272 -11.13 8.93 41.81
CA CYS A 272 -10.64 9.27 43.14
C CYS A 272 -9.61 10.41 43.16
N LYS A 273 -9.21 10.93 41.98
CA LYS A 273 -8.21 11.99 41.76
C LYS A 273 -6.77 11.63 42.18
N GLU A 274 -6.44 10.35 42.28
CA GLU A 274 -5.10 9.85 42.62
C GLU A 274 -4.33 9.53 41.33
N THR A 275 -3.89 10.55 40.61
CA THR A 275 -3.25 10.41 39.29
C THR A 275 -1.92 9.66 39.34
N GLU A 276 -1.13 9.83 40.38
CA GLU A 276 0.15 9.11 40.55
C GLU A 276 -0.04 7.61 40.71
N ARG A 277 -1.05 7.19 41.49
CA ARG A 277 -1.39 5.77 41.65
C ARG A 277 -1.91 5.18 40.34
N ALA A 278 -2.75 5.92 39.61
CA ALA A 278 -3.21 5.51 38.29
C ALA A 278 -2.02 5.28 37.32
N ARG A 279 -1.00 6.15 37.33
CA ARG A 279 0.23 5.95 36.54
C ARG A 279 0.98 4.68 36.95
N CYS A 280 1.15 4.43 38.25
CA CYS A 280 1.79 3.22 38.74
C CYS A 280 1.02 1.96 38.32
N ILE A 281 -0.31 1.98 38.37
CA ILE A 281 -1.16 0.87 37.94
C ILE A 281 -1.01 0.61 36.44
N TYR A 282 -0.99 1.67 35.61
CA TYR A 282 -0.76 1.50 34.17
C TYR A 282 0.63 0.95 33.86
N LYS A 283 1.69 1.41 34.55
CA LYS A 283 3.04 0.85 34.39
C LYS A 283 3.09 -0.62 34.80
N PHE A 284 2.51 -0.95 35.95
CA PHE A 284 2.41 -2.32 36.44
C PHE A 284 1.64 -3.23 35.47
N ALA A 285 0.52 -2.75 34.92
CA ALA A 285 -0.25 -3.49 33.92
C ALA A 285 0.56 -3.78 32.65
N LEU A 286 1.40 -2.84 32.21
CA LEU A 286 2.26 -3.02 31.04
C LEU A 286 3.42 -4.00 31.27
N ASP A 287 3.93 -4.11 32.51
CA ASP A 287 5.01 -5.02 32.85
C ASP A 287 4.54 -6.48 33.00
N HIS A 288 3.31 -6.69 33.47
CA HIS A 288 2.75 -8.02 33.73
C HIS A 288 2.00 -8.64 32.54
N ILE A 289 1.52 -7.84 31.59
CA ILE A 289 0.70 -8.34 30.49
C ILE A 289 1.57 -8.67 29.25
N PRO A 290 1.35 -9.83 28.60
CA PRO A 290 2.04 -10.17 27.37
C PRO A 290 1.86 -9.10 26.29
N LYS A 291 3.00 -8.60 25.77
CA LYS A 291 3.10 -7.43 24.88
C LYS A 291 2.09 -7.40 23.73
N GLY A 292 1.70 -8.55 23.16
CA GLY A 292 0.75 -8.63 22.04
C GLY A 292 -0.67 -8.12 22.31
N ARG A 293 -1.10 -7.99 23.57
CA ARG A 293 -2.45 -7.49 23.95
C ARG A 293 -2.44 -6.13 24.65
N ALA A 294 -1.25 -5.58 24.87
CA ALA A 294 -1.08 -4.29 25.55
C ALA A 294 -1.58 -3.08 24.74
N GLU A 295 -2.00 -3.24 23.48
CA GLU A 295 -2.41 -2.12 22.63
C GLU A 295 -3.62 -1.34 23.19
N GLU A 296 -4.61 -2.03 23.75
CA GLU A 296 -5.77 -1.38 24.36
C GLU A 296 -5.39 -0.60 25.63
N ILE A 297 -4.51 -1.17 26.44
CA ILE A 297 -3.98 -0.52 27.65
C ILE A 297 -3.11 0.66 27.27
N TYR A 298 -2.22 0.54 26.27
CA TYR A 298 -1.43 1.66 25.75
C TYR A 298 -2.31 2.78 25.21
N LYS A 299 -3.41 2.46 24.52
CA LYS A 299 -4.36 3.48 24.03
C LYS A 299 -5.01 4.23 25.19
N LYS A 300 -5.43 3.53 26.25
CA LYS A 300 -6.03 4.15 27.44
C LYS A 300 -5.01 4.89 28.29
N PHE A 301 -3.78 4.37 28.42
CA PHE A 301 -2.66 5.05 29.09
C PHE A 301 -2.27 6.34 28.38
N VAL A 302 -2.16 6.34 27.05
CA VAL A 302 -1.91 7.57 26.27
C VAL A 302 -3.07 8.55 26.39
N ALA A 303 -4.33 8.08 26.46
CA ALA A 303 -5.47 8.96 26.70
C ALA A 303 -5.41 9.57 28.12
N PHE A 304 -5.01 8.79 29.11
CA PHE A 304 -4.80 9.24 30.49
C PHE A 304 -3.66 10.27 30.59
N GLU A 305 -2.48 9.99 30.03
CA GLU A 305 -1.37 10.95 30.00
C GLU A 305 -1.72 12.20 29.18
N LYS A 306 -2.58 12.12 28.16
CA LYS A 306 -3.07 13.33 27.48
C LYS A 306 -3.97 14.20 28.35
N GLN A 307 -4.70 13.60 29.28
CA GLN A 307 -5.62 14.33 30.17
C GLN A 307 -4.92 14.86 31.42
N TYR A 308 -3.94 14.13 31.94
CA TYR A 308 -3.33 14.38 33.26
C TYR A 308 -1.79 14.45 33.23
N GLY A 309 -1.15 14.27 32.08
CA GLY A 309 0.31 14.16 31.91
C GLY A 309 1.04 15.49 31.73
N ASP A 310 2.31 15.47 32.11
CA ASP A 310 3.31 16.48 31.76
C ASP A 310 3.82 16.23 30.32
N ARG A 311 4.30 17.27 29.65
CA ARG A 311 4.72 17.19 28.23
C ARG A 311 5.75 16.09 27.97
N GLU A 312 6.70 15.90 28.88
CA GLU A 312 7.73 14.85 28.80
C GLU A 312 7.15 13.45 29.00
N GLY A 313 6.24 13.27 29.97
CA GLY A 313 5.56 11.98 30.19
C GLY A 313 4.66 11.56 29.02
N ILE A 314 4.06 12.53 28.33
CA ILE A 314 3.29 12.29 27.11
C ILE A 314 4.21 11.84 25.97
N GLU A 315 5.36 12.48 25.80
CA GLU A 315 6.34 12.12 24.77
C GLU A 315 6.90 10.72 25.01
N ASP A 316 7.28 10.38 26.24
CA ASP A 316 7.75 9.04 26.62
C ASP A 316 6.70 7.95 26.37
N ALA A 317 5.44 8.20 26.75
CA ALA A 317 4.34 7.26 26.54
C ALA A 317 4.04 7.05 25.04
N ILE A 318 4.15 8.10 24.23
CA ILE A 318 3.97 8.03 22.77
C ILE A 318 5.13 7.30 22.11
N VAL A 319 6.38 7.55 22.53
CA VAL A 319 7.55 6.83 22.04
C VAL A 319 7.41 5.34 22.37
N GLY A 320 7.04 4.98 23.60
CA GLY A 320 6.78 3.59 23.99
C GLY A 320 5.71 2.90 23.12
N LYS A 321 4.59 3.58 22.84
CA LYS A 321 3.55 3.05 21.94
C LYS A 321 4.06 2.84 20.51
N ARG A 322 4.78 3.82 19.96
CA ARG A 322 5.33 3.73 18.61
C ARG A 322 6.38 2.63 18.51
N ARG A 323 7.22 2.44 19.53
CA ARG A 323 8.17 1.32 19.62
C ARG A 323 7.45 -0.01 19.54
N PHE A 324 6.38 -0.19 20.31
CA PHE A 324 5.60 -1.43 20.28
C PHE A 324 4.99 -1.70 18.90
N GLN A 325 4.40 -0.68 18.27
CA GLN A 325 3.83 -0.80 16.93
C GLN A 325 4.90 -1.22 15.91
N TYR A 326 6.07 -0.57 15.92
CA TYR A 326 7.15 -0.94 15.02
C TYR A 326 7.75 -2.32 15.34
N GLU A 327 7.85 -2.73 16.61
CA GLU A 327 8.29 -4.08 16.97
C GLU A 327 7.33 -5.16 16.45
N ASP A 328 6.03 -4.94 16.56
CA ASP A 328 5.02 -5.88 16.06
C ASP A 328 4.97 -5.90 14.51
N GLU A 329 5.08 -4.73 13.87
CA GLU A 329 5.18 -4.61 12.42
C GLU A 329 6.44 -5.30 11.87
N VAL A 330 7.57 -5.16 12.57
CA VAL A 330 8.83 -5.86 12.26
C VAL A 330 8.69 -7.37 12.44
N ARG A 331 8.00 -7.84 13.49
CA ARG A 331 7.75 -9.28 13.69
C ARG A 331 6.87 -9.86 12.59
N LYS A 332 5.83 -9.13 12.19
CA LYS A 332 4.90 -9.53 11.13
C LYS A 332 5.56 -9.51 9.76
N ASN A 333 6.32 -8.46 9.46
CA ASN A 333 6.98 -8.25 8.16
C ASN A 333 8.46 -7.86 8.34
N PRO A 334 9.36 -8.82 8.61
CA PRO A 334 10.79 -8.54 8.79
C PRO A 334 11.48 -7.91 7.56
N LEU A 335 10.92 -8.12 6.37
CA LEU A 335 11.49 -7.69 5.08
C LEU A 335 11.07 -6.27 4.65
N ASN A 336 10.20 -5.59 5.42
CA ASN A 336 9.85 -4.21 5.12
C ASN A 336 10.91 -3.26 5.69
N TYR A 337 11.84 -2.81 4.84
CA TYR A 337 12.91 -1.89 5.29
C TYR A 337 12.42 -0.49 5.69
N ASP A 338 11.21 -0.08 5.27
CA ASP A 338 10.68 1.24 5.66
C ASP A 338 10.30 1.29 7.13
N THR A 339 9.71 0.22 7.67
CA THR A 339 9.39 0.12 9.10
C THR A 339 10.66 0.08 9.95
N TRP A 340 11.73 -0.52 9.44
CA TRP A 340 13.05 -0.45 10.07
C TRP A 340 13.62 0.97 10.09
N PHE A 341 13.49 1.75 9.00
CA PHE A 341 13.92 3.15 9.00
C PHE A 341 13.12 4.01 9.97
N ASP A 342 11.80 3.81 10.04
CA ASP A 342 10.94 4.54 10.97
C ASP A 342 11.23 4.16 12.43
N TYR A 343 11.52 2.88 12.68
CA TYR A 343 11.90 2.39 14.00
C TYR A 343 13.26 2.95 14.45
N VAL A 344 14.26 2.94 13.57
CA VAL A 344 15.57 3.53 13.83
C VAL A 344 15.46 5.02 14.15
N ARG A 345 14.71 5.79 13.35
CA ARG A 345 14.51 7.23 13.61
C ARG A 345 13.84 7.50 14.96
N LEU A 346 12.91 6.64 15.37
CA LEU A 346 12.28 6.74 16.68
C LEU A 346 13.29 6.48 17.81
N GLU A 347 14.15 5.48 17.67
CA GLU A 347 15.16 5.16 18.67
C GLU A 347 16.29 6.22 18.72
N GLU A 348 16.68 6.76 17.56
CA GLU A 348 17.60 7.92 17.47
C GLU A 348 17.03 9.14 18.21
N SER A 349 15.71 9.36 18.15
CA SER A 349 15.07 10.41 18.95
C SER A 349 14.98 10.11 20.44
N GLY A 350 15.03 8.83 20.82
CA GLY A 350 15.04 8.37 22.21
C GLY A 350 16.43 8.36 22.86
N GLY A 351 17.51 8.35 22.06
CA GLY A 351 18.89 8.50 22.53
C GLY A 351 19.51 7.28 23.24
N ASP A 352 18.81 6.14 23.32
CA ASP A 352 19.32 4.92 23.96
C ASP A 352 20.31 4.19 23.05
N ARG A 353 21.62 4.47 23.19
CA ARG A 353 22.67 3.91 22.32
C ARG A 353 22.62 2.39 22.17
N GLN A 354 22.50 1.64 23.27
CA GLN A 354 22.46 0.17 23.24
C GLN A 354 21.25 -0.37 22.47
N ARG A 355 20.10 0.29 22.61
CA ARG A 355 18.89 -0.14 21.90
C ARG A 355 19.00 0.18 20.42
N ILE A 356 19.57 1.33 20.06
CA ILE A 356 19.82 1.69 18.67
C ILE A 356 20.74 0.64 18.02
N GLU A 357 21.83 0.26 18.69
CA GLU A 357 22.73 -0.82 18.25
C GLU A 357 21.97 -2.14 18.04
N ASP A 358 21.19 -2.60 19.03
CA ASP A 358 20.39 -3.84 18.93
C ASP A 358 19.37 -3.80 17.77
N VAL A 359 18.80 -2.63 17.49
CA VAL A 359 17.83 -2.44 16.40
C VAL A 359 18.54 -2.53 15.05
N TYR A 360 19.70 -1.89 14.91
CA TYR A 360 20.51 -1.99 13.71
C TYR A 360 21.02 -3.41 13.47
N GLU A 361 21.49 -4.12 14.50
CA GLU A 361 21.92 -5.53 14.40
C GLU A 361 20.78 -6.45 13.97
N ARG A 362 19.59 -6.29 14.56
CA ARG A 362 18.40 -7.05 14.15
C ARG A 362 17.96 -6.71 12.73
N ALA A 363 18.04 -5.45 12.32
CA ALA A 363 17.69 -5.02 10.98
C ALA A 363 18.66 -5.60 9.93
N ILE A 364 19.95 -5.71 10.29
CA ILE A 364 21.00 -6.31 9.45
C ILE A 364 20.85 -7.83 9.32
N ALA A 365 20.37 -8.52 10.36
CA ALA A 365 20.15 -9.96 10.30
C ALA A 365 19.13 -10.37 9.21
N ASN A 366 18.23 -9.46 8.83
CA ASN A 366 17.21 -9.69 7.81
C ASN A 366 17.74 -9.38 6.40
N ILE A 367 18.43 -10.37 5.82
CA ILE A 367 19.00 -10.27 4.48
C ILE A 367 17.89 -10.33 3.42
N PRO A 368 17.88 -9.44 2.40
CA PRO A 368 16.93 -9.53 1.30
C PRO A 368 17.03 -10.89 0.58
N PRO A 369 15.92 -11.63 0.41
CA PRO A 369 15.94 -12.97 -0.19
C PRO A 369 16.26 -12.94 -1.70
N ALA A 370 16.00 -11.81 -2.38
CA ALA A 370 16.28 -11.64 -3.80
C ALA A 370 17.57 -10.82 -4.01
N GLN A 371 18.43 -11.29 -4.92
CA GLN A 371 19.70 -10.64 -5.29
C GLN A 371 19.52 -9.55 -6.38
N GLU A 372 18.39 -8.86 -6.38
CA GLU A 372 18.11 -7.78 -7.31
C GLU A 372 18.50 -6.42 -6.71
N LYS A 373 19.16 -5.58 -7.51
CA LYS A 373 19.68 -4.27 -7.10
C LYS A 373 18.64 -3.38 -6.40
N ARG A 374 17.35 -3.47 -6.75
CA ARG A 374 16.27 -2.63 -6.19
C ARG A 374 16.04 -2.89 -4.69
N TYR A 375 16.00 -4.15 -4.26
CA TYR A 375 15.81 -4.50 -2.84
C TYR A 375 17.06 -4.23 -2.01
N TRP A 376 18.23 -4.42 -2.62
CA TRP A 376 19.51 -4.15 -1.98
C TRP A 376 19.81 -2.67 -1.79
N GLN A 377 19.23 -1.77 -2.61
CA GLN A 377 19.38 -0.32 -2.43
C GLN A 377 18.94 0.11 -1.04
N ARG A 378 17.71 -0.24 -0.62
CA ARG A 378 17.20 0.15 0.71
C ARG A 378 17.98 -0.51 1.84
N TYR A 379 18.28 -1.80 1.72
CA TYR A 379 19.12 -2.50 2.68
C TYR A 379 20.50 -1.84 2.85
N ILE A 380 21.11 -1.35 1.77
CA ILE A 380 22.40 -0.64 1.84
C ILE A 380 22.27 0.74 2.46
N TYR A 381 21.15 1.42 2.28
CA TYR A 381 20.91 2.68 3.00
C TYR A 381 20.77 2.44 4.51
N LEU A 382 20.23 1.30 4.95
CA LEU A 382 20.24 0.92 6.37
C LEU A 382 21.67 0.78 6.89
N TRP A 383 22.56 0.10 6.14
CA TRP A 383 23.98 0.02 6.48
C TRP A 383 24.67 1.39 6.50
N ILE A 384 24.35 2.27 5.54
CA ILE A 384 24.89 3.63 5.51
C ILE A 384 24.45 4.42 6.75
N ASN A 385 23.18 4.31 7.15
CA ASN A 385 22.67 4.97 8.35
C ASN A 385 23.35 4.41 9.62
N TYR A 386 23.51 3.09 9.71
CA TYR A 386 24.20 2.48 10.85
C TYR A 386 25.65 2.95 10.98
N VAL A 387 26.37 2.99 9.86
CA VAL A 387 27.74 3.51 9.81
C VAL A 387 27.80 4.99 10.18
N LEU A 388 26.87 5.81 9.70
CA LEU A 388 26.82 7.23 10.02
C LEU A 388 26.49 7.46 11.50
N PHE A 389 25.60 6.67 12.08
CA PHE A 389 25.29 6.68 13.51
C PHE A 389 26.51 6.30 14.35
N GLU A 390 27.19 5.19 14.02
CA GLU A 390 28.39 4.75 14.73
C GLU A 390 29.53 5.77 14.63
N GLU A 391 29.64 6.46 13.49
CA GLU A 391 30.68 7.45 13.26
C GLU A 391 30.39 8.80 13.94
N LEU A 392 29.18 9.32 13.81
CA LEU A 392 28.83 10.67 14.30
C LEU A 392 28.38 10.67 15.76
N ASP A 393 27.53 9.71 16.14
CA ASP A 393 26.89 9.69 17.46
C ASP A 393 27.64 8.80 18.45
N ALA A 394 28.06 7.60 18.04
CA ALA A 394 28.77 6.67 18.94
C ALA A 394 30.28 6.89 19.01
N GLN A 395 30.87 7.53 17.98
CA GLN A 395 32.30 7.83 17.82
C GLN A 395 33.24 6.61 18.00
N ASN A 396 32.74 5.39 17.78
CA ASN A 396 33.50 4.17 18.02
C ASN A 396 34.20 3.68 16.74
N VAL A 397 35.44 4.14 16.56
CA VAL A 397 36.25 3.89 15.35
C VAL A 397 36.42 2.41 15.03
N ASP A 398 36.61 1.54 16.04
CA ASP A 398 36.86 0.12 15.81
C ASP A 398 35.60 -0.65 15.41
N ARG A 399 34.46 -0.33 16.03
CA ARG A 399 33.17 -0.89 15.59
C ARG A 399 32.80 -0.40 14.20
N THR A 400 32.97 0.89 13.89
CA THR A 400 32.72 1.40 12.53
C THR A 400 33.52 0.61 11.48
N ARG A 401 34.78 0.24 11.78
CA ARG A 401 35.59 -0.63 10.90
C ARG A 401 34.97 -2.00 10.72
N ASP A 402 34.54 -2.64 11.81
CA ASP A 402 33.94 -3.97 11.75
C ASP A 402 32.62 -3.95 10.98
N VAL A 403 31.80 -2.93 11.17
CA VAL A 403 30.55 -2.70 10.43
C VAL A 403 30.83 -2.52 8.94
N TYR A 404 31.83 -1.73 8.56
CA TYR A 404 32.25 -1.64 7.16
C TYR A 404 32.73 -2.98 6.59
N ASN A 405 33.54 -3.73 7.33
CA ASN A 405 34.04 -5.03 6.88
C ASN A 405 32.91 -6.05 6.73
N LEU A 406 31.93 -6.05 7.64
CA LEU A 406 30.74 -6.90 7.57
C LEU A 406 29.87 -6.51 6.37
N CYS A 407 29.60 -5.21 6.17
CA CYS A 407 28.85 -4.72 5.01
C CYS A 407 29.51 -5.16 3.69
N LEU A 408 30.83 -5.02 3.58
CA LEU A 408 31.58 -5.43 2.39
C LEU A 408 31.60 -6.95 2.18
N LYS A 409 31.60 -7.78 3.24
CA LYS A 409 31.49 -9.25 3.09
C LYS A 409 30.10 -9.70 2.66
N MET A 410 29.06 -9.02 3.12
CA MET A 410 27.67 -9.43 2.90
C MET A 410 27.15 -9.09 1.50
N ILE A 411 27.75 -8.12 0.82
CA ILE A 411 27.33 -7.71 -0.52
C ILE A 411 27.87 -8.69 -1.59
N PRO A 412 26.99 -9.30 -2.41
CA PRO A 412 27.39 -10.04 -3.60
C PRO A 412 27.93 -9.10 -4.70
N HIS A 413 29.24 -8.81 -4.68
CA HIS A 413 29.88 -7.88 -5.62
C HIS A 413 29.90 -8.36 -7.07
N GLU A 414 29.76 -9.67 -7.30
CA GLU A 414 29.77 -10.27 -8.65
C GLU A 414 28.50 -9.96 -9.47
N LYS A 415 27.35 -9.79 -8.80
CA LYS A 415 26.05 -9.54 -9.46
C LYS A 415 25.70 -8.06 -9.51
N PHE A 416 26.08 -7.30 -8.49
CA PHE A 416 25.90 -5.86 -8.47
C PHE A 416 26.97 -5.20 -7.60
N SER A 417 27.38 -4.00 -7.99
CA SER A 417 28.35 -3.21 -7.24
C SER A 417 27.75 -1.93 -6.67
N PHE A 418 28.08 -1.61 -5.42
CA PHE A 418 27.68 -0.36 -4.77
C PHE A 418 28.90 0.52 -4.50
N ALA A 419 29.23 1.37 -5.48
CA ALA A 419 30.39 2.27 -5.40
C ALA A 419 30.35 3.22 -4.18
N LYS A 420 29.15 3.63 -3.73
CA LYS A 420 29.01 4.57 -2.61
C LYS A 420 29.58 4.04 -1.30
N ILE A 421 29.38 2.76 -0.97
CA ILE A 421 29.88 2.16 0.28
C ILE A 421 31.40 2.08 0.26
N TRP A 422 31.98 1.59 -0.84
CA TRP A 422 33.43 1.52 -1.01
C TRP A 422 34.10 2.89 -0.85
N LEU A 423 33.49 3.94 -1.40
CA LEU A 423 33.97 5.31 -1.24
C LEU A 423 33.84 5.83 0.19
N MET A 424 32.72 5.56 0.87
CA MET A 424 32.53 5.95 2.26
C MET A 424 33.54 5.26 3.19
N ALA A 425 33.78 3.96 2.99
CA ALA A 425 34.79 3.21 3.75
C ALA A 425 36.21 3.76 3.53
N ALA A 426 36.55 4.13 2.29
CA ALA A 426 37.83 4.75 1.99
C ALA A 426 37.97 6.16 2.61
N GLN A 427 36.92 6.99 2.53
CA GLN A 427 36.89 8.31 3.15
C GLN A 427 36.95 8.25 4.68
N PHE A 428 36.35 7.23 5.29
CA PHE A 428 36.47 6.95 6.72
C PHE A 428 37.93 6.65 7.11
N GLU A 429 38.60 5.73 6.42
CA GLU A 429 40.00 5.42 6.73
C GLU A 429 40.95 6.61 6.45
N ILE A 430 40.62 7.48 5.48
CA ILE A 430 41.35 8.74 5.26
C ILE A 430 41.17 9.70 6.44
N ARG A 431 39.95 9.84 6.98
CA ARG A 431 39.70 10.63 8.19
C ARG A 431 40.46 10.09 9.40
N GLN A 432 40.64 8.78 9.47
CA GLN A 432 41.44 8.09 10.50
C GLN A 432 42.94 8.05 10.19
N LEU A 433 43.40 8.75 9.14
CA LEU A 433 44.81 8.84 8.69
C LEU A 433 45.44 7.51 8.23
N ASN A 434 44.65 6.47 7.98
CA ASN A 434 45.10 5.16 7.52
C ASN A 434 45.08 5.03 5.99
N ILE A 435 46.05 5.68 5.34
CA ILE A 435 46.13 5.73 3.87
C ILE A 435 46.30 4.33 3.25
N ASP A 436 47.09 3.45 3.87
CA ASP A 436 47.36 2.12 3.33
C ASP A 436 46.13 1.22 3.31
N ARG A 437 45.27 1.35 4.33
CA ARG A 437 44.02 0.59 4.40
C ARG A 437 43.00 1.14 3.42
N ALA A 438 42.88 2.47 3.30
CA ALA A 438 42.06 3.11 2.28
C ALA A 438 42.47 2.64 0.87
N ARG A 439 43.77 2.53 0.60
CA ARG A 439 44.31 1.98 -0.66
C ARG A 439 43.96 0.52 -0.89
N ARG A 440 44.05 -0.32 0.14
CA ARG A 440 43.65 -1.74 0.03
C ARG A 440 42.15 -1.86 -0.27
N ILE A 441 41.32 -1.06 0.39
CA ILE A 441 39.87 -1.05 0.19
C ILE A 441 39.53 -0.62 -1.25
N LEU A 442 40.12 0.48 -1.73
CA LEU A 442 39.90 0.94 -3.11
C LEU A 442 40.49 -0.02 -4.15
N GLY A 443 41.63 -0.64 -3.86
CA GLY A 443 42.21 -1.70 -4.68
C GLY A 443 41.32 -2.95 -4.77
N SER A 444 40.75 -3.40 -3.65
CA SER A 444 39.77 -4.49 -3.63
C SER A 444 38.47 -4.11 -4.34
N ALA A 445 38.05 -2.85 -4.24
CA ALA A 445 36.87 -2.34 -4.94
C ALA A 445 37.05 -2.40 -6.47
N ILE A 446 38.25 -2.08 -6.98
CA ILE A 446 38.56 -2.21 -8.41
C ILE A 446 38.51 -3.67 -8.86
N GLY A 447 39.07 -4.59 -8.05
CA GLY A 447 39.11 -6.02 -8.40
C GLY A 447 37.74 -6.69 -8.34
N MET A 448 36.90 -6.34 -7.36
CA MET A 448 35.59 -6.97 -7.16
C MET A 448 34.46 -6.26 -7.92
N ALA A 449 34.60 -4.96 -8.17
CA ALA A 449 33.50 -4.07 -8.56
C ALA A 449 33.98 -2.86 -9.40
N PRO A 450 34.57 -3.08 -10.58
CA PRO A 450 35.11 -1.99 -11.38
C PRO A 450 33.99 -1.05 -11.88
N LYS A 451 34.10 0.23 -11.51
CA LYS A 451 33.19 1.30 -11.93
C LYS A 451 33.93 2.62 -12.09
N ASP A 452 33.56 3.38 -13.11
CA ASP A 452 34.06 4.73 -13.38
C ASP A 452 34.16 5.62 -12.14
N LYS A 453 33.11 5.64 -11.31
CA LYS A 453 33.07 6.51 -10.12
C LYS A 453 34.14 6.15 -9.08
N ILE A 454 34.49 4.88 -8.96
CA ILE A 454 35.53 4.40 -8.02
C ILE A 454 36.90 4.82 -8.55
N PHE A 455 37.16 4.61 -9.84
CA PHE A 455 38.40 5.07 -10.48
C PHE A 455 38.58 6.58 -10.35
N LYS A 456 37.58 7.39 -10.74
CA LYS A 456 37.63 8.86 -10.64
C LYS A 456 37.95 9.32 -9.22
N LYS A 457 37.22 8.81 -8.22
CA LYS A 457 37.44 9.21 -6.82
C LYS A 457 38.75 8.69 -6.25
N TYR A 458 39.20 7.49 -6.64
CA TYR A 458 40.50 7.00 -6.18
C TYR A 458 41.65 7.82 -6.75
N ILE A 459 41.55 8.20 -8.03
CA ILE A 459 42.51 9.09 -8.68
C ILE A 459 42.49 10.48 -8.04
N GLU A 460 41.32 11.06 -7.77
CA GLU A 460 41.21 12.34 -7.04
C GLU A 460 41.89 12.26 -5.67
N ILE A 461 41.70 11.16 -4.93
CA ILE A 461 42.34 10.93 -3.63
C ILE A 461 43.86 10.82 -3.78
N GLU A 462 44.37 10.04 -4.72
CA GLU A 462 45.83 9.89 -4.91
C GLU A 462 46.48 11.17 -5.46
N LEU A 463 45.74 11.98 -6.23
CA LEU A 463 46.16 13.30 -6.68
C LEU A 463 46.26 14.27 -5.49
N GLN A 464 45.29 14.26 -4.58
CA GLN A 464 45.35 15.02 -3.33
C GLN A 464 46.53 14.59 -2.44
N LEU A 465 46.89 13.30 -2.48
CA LEU A 465 48.05 12.76 -1.77
C LEU A 465 49.38 12.95 -2.53
N GLY A 466 49.35 13.50 -3.75
CA GLY A 466 50.54 13.80 -4.56
C GLY A 466 51.26 12.61 -5.21
N ASN A 467 50.68 11.40 -5.22
CA ASN A 467 51.36 10.21 -5.74
C ASN A 467 51.12 10.00 -7.24
N ILE A 468 51.85 10.75 -8.06
CA ILE A 468 51.71 10.79 -9.52
C ILE A 468 51.92 9.42 -10.19
N GLU A 469 52.95 8.65 -9.78
CA GLU A 469 53.22 7.32 -10.36
C GLU A 469 52.07 6.33 -10.15
N ARG A 470 51.36 6.47 -9.02
CA ARG A 470 50.22 5.61 -8.72
C ARG A 470 49.00 6.06 -9.52
N CYS A 471 48.80 7.36 -9.70
CA CYS A 471 47.78 7.89 -10.60
C CYS A 471 47.95 7.32 -12.01
N ARG A 472 49.19 7.24 -12.53
CA ARG A 472 49.48 6.59 -13.82
C ARG A 472 49.04 5.14 -13.88
N LYS A 473 49.48 4.32 -12.91
CA LYS A 473 49.07 2.91 -12.79
C LYS A 473 47.54 2.74 -12.67
N LEU A 474 46.85 3.71 -12.06
CA LEU A 474 45.39 3.68 -11.96
C LEU A 474 44.71 4.05 -13.26
N TYR A 475 45.21 5.04 -13.99
CA TYR A 475 44.73 5.36 -15.33
C TYR A 475 45.00 4.21 -16.30
N GLU A 476 46.19 3.59 -16.27
CA GLU A 476 46.49 2.38 -17.06
C GLU A 476 45.48 1.26 -16.78
N LYS A 477 45.24 0.93 -15.51
CA LYS A 477 44.22 -0.07 -15.15
C LYS A 477 42.80 0.35 -15.50
N TYR A 478 42.51 1.65 -15.49
CA TYR A 478 41.20 2.16 -15.88
C TYR A 478 40.96 2.01 -17.38
N LEU A 479 42.02 2.21 -18.16
CA LEU A 479 42.03 2.02 -19.61
C LEU A 479 42.04 0.54 -20.01
N GLU A 480 42.73 -0.32 -19.26
CA GLU A 480 42.66 -1.79 -19.43
C GLU A 480 41.23 -2.31 -19.25
N TRP A 481 40.48 -1.74 -18.29
CA TRP A 481 39.11 -2.17 -18.01
C TRP A 481 38.09 -1.56 -18.98
N SER A 482 38.26 -0.28 -19.34
CA SER A 482 37.37 0.43 -20.26
C SER A 482 38.15 1.20 -21.34
N PRO A 483 38.63 0.50 -22.39
CA PRO A 483 39.29 1.15 -23.53
C PRO A 483 38.37 2.13 -24.28
N GLU A 484 37.06 1.89 -24.21
CA GLU A 484 36.02 2.62 -24.93
C GLU A 484 35.70 4.00 -24.32
N ASN A 485 36.12 4.26 -23.08
CA ASN A 485 35.73 5.45 -22.32
C ASN A 485 36.61 6.66 -22.64
N CYS A 486 36.15 7.54 -23.54
CA CYS A 486 36.86 8.75 -23.94
C CYS A 486 37.19 9.71 -22.79
N TYR A 487 36.39 9.72 -21.71
CA TYR A 487 36.64 10.58 -20.53
C TYR A 487 37.91 10.14 -19.77
N ALA A 488 38.17 8.83 -19.72
CA ALA A 488 39.36 8.29 -19.08
C ALA A 488 40.63 8.76 -19.82
N TRP A 489 40.62 8.66 -21.15
CA TRP A 489 41.69 9.13 -22.02
C TRP A 489 41.93 10.63 -21.89
N SER A 490 40.87 11.45 -21.93
CA SER A 490 41.01 12.90 -21.83
C SER A 490 41.57 13.33 -20.47
N LYS A 491 41.10 12.74 -19.37
CA LYS A 491 41.59 13.06 -18.02
C LYS A 491 43.00 12.54 -17.76
N PHE A 492 43.39 11.42 -18.38
CA PHE A 492 44.77 10.96 -18.30
C PHE A 492 45.73 11.89 -19.04
N ALA A 493 45.33 12.37 -20.22
CA ALA A 493 46.10 13.34 -20.98
C ALA A 493 46.15 14.73 -20.30
N GLU A 494 45.05 15.19 -19.68
CA GLU A 494 45.05 16.40 -18.85
C GLU A 494 46.00 16.28 -17.64
N LEU A 495 46.09 15.09 -17.02
CA LEU A 495 47.03 14.85 -15.93
C LEU A 495 48.48 14.98 -16.44
N GLU A 496 48.84 14.30 -17.52
CA GLU A 496 50.20 14.40 -18.07
C GLU A 496 50.52 15.83 -18.57
N ARG A 497 49.52 16.56 -19.07
CA ARG A 497 49.64 18.00 -19.36
C ARG A 497 49.97 18.81 -18.11
N SER A 498 49.28 18.56 -16.99
CA SER A 498 49.58 19.25 -15.72
C SER A 498 51.00 18.96 -15.20
N LEU A 499 51.61 17.86 -15.67
CA LEU A 499 52.97 17.45 -15.35
C LEU A 499 54.01 17.90 -16.39
N ALA A 500 53.59 18.64 -17.43
CA ALA A 500 54.38 19.09 -18.57
C ALA A 500 55.02 17.97 -19.42
N GLU A 501 54.47 16.75 -19.37
CA GLU A 501 54.92 15.60 -20.17
C GLU A 501 54.14 15.54 -21.50
N THR A 502 54.41 16.51 -22.38
CA THR A 502 53.65 16.73 -23.63
C THR A 502 53.75 15.56 -24.60
N GLU A 503 54.91 14.90 -24.70
CA GLU A 503 55.10 13.73 -25.57
C GLU A 503 54.29 12.51 -25.12
N ARG A 504 54.15 12.30 -23.81
CA ARG A 504 53.31 11.23 -23.27
C ARG A 504 51.83 11.53 -23.47
N ALA A 505 51.40 12.78 -23.23
CA ALA A 505 50.03 13.18 -23.50
C ALA A 505 49.64 12.94 -24.98
N ARG A 506 50.55 13.26 -25.92
CA ARG A 506 50.38 12.96 -27.36
C ARG A 506 50.28 11.47 -27.64
N ALA A 507 51.20 10.67 -27.09
CA ALA A 507 51.18 9.22 -27.26
C ALA A 507 49.86 8.60 -26.76
N LEU A 508 49.30 9.14 -25.67
CA LEU A 508 48.00 8.72 -25.15
C LEU A 508 46.85 9.09 -26.08
N PHE A 509 46.85 10.29 -26.66
CA PHE A 509 45.83 10.69 -27.64
C PHE A 509 45.89 9.85 -28.92
N GLU A 510 47.07 9.59 -29.48
CA GLU A 510 47.21 8.72 -30.65
C GLU A 510 46.75 7.29 -30.33
N LEU A 511 47.14 6.74 -29.17
CA LEU A 511 46.71 5.41 -28.74
C LEU A 511 45.20 5.32 -28.49
N ALA A 512 44.57 6.42 -28.07
CA ALA A 512 43.12 6.51 -27.95
C ALA A 512 42.42 6.56 -29.30
N ILE A 513 42.99 7.22 -30.32
CA ILE A 513 42.43 7.32 -31.68
C ILE A 513 42.51 5.98 -32.44
N ASP A 514 43.57 5.22 -32.18
CA ASP A 514 43.80 3.88 -32.74
C ASP A 514 42.80 2.84 -32.20
N GLN A 515 42.06 3.15 -31.13
CA GLN A 515 41.03 2.23 -30.62
C GLN A 515 39.84 2.10 -31.59
N PRO A 516 39.35 0.87 -31.83
CA PRO A 516 38.32 0.59 -32.84
C PRO A 516 36.90 1.01 -32.41
N ALA A 517 36.61 1.03 -31.10
CA ALA A 517 35.31 1.40 -30.54
C ALA A 517 35.48 2.47 -29.46
N LEU A 518 34.93 3.65 -29.70
CA LEU A 518 34.96 4.80 -28.79
C LEU A 518 33.51 5.29 -28.61
N ASP A 519 33.07 5.47 -27.35
CA ASP A 519 31.68 5.78 -26.99
C ASP A 519 31.26 7.19 -27.49
N MET A 520 32.18 8.16 -27.44
CA MET A 520 32.02 9.51 -27.99
C MET A 520 33.34 10.04 -28.58
N PRO A 521 33.66 9.69 -29.84
CA PRO A 521 34.92 10.09 -30.47
C PRO A 521 35.09 11.61 -30.56
N GLU A 522 34.00 12.35 -30.79
CA GLU A 522 34.03 13.80 -31.05
C GLU A 522 34.62 14.61 -29.88
N LEU A 523 34.35 14.21 -28.63
CA LEU A 523 34.88 14.87 -27.44
C LEU A 523 36.39 14.65 -27.30
N LEU A 524 36.87 13.46 -27.63
CA LEU A 524 38.28 13.12 -27.60
C LEU A 524 39.05 13.89 -28.69
N TRP A 525 38.51 13.93 -29.91
CA TRP A 525 39.10 14.72 -31.00
C TRP A 525 39.14 16.21 -30.67
N LYS A 526 38.06 16.76 -30.10
CA LYS A 526 38.07 18.14 -29.63
C LYS A 526 39.12 18.36 -28.55
N ALA A 527 39.21 17.49 -27.54
CA ALA A 527 40.20 17.61 -26.47
C ALA A 527 41.65 17.53 -27.00
N TYR A 528 41.90 16.69 -28.01
CA TYR A 528 43.22 16.58 -28.64
C TYR A 528 43.57 17.82 -29.47
N ILE A 529 42.59 18.35 -30.21
CA ILE A 529 42.74 19.59 -30.97
C ILE A 529 42.97 20.78 -30.02
N ASP A 530 42.16 20.92 -28.97
CA ASP A 530 42.31 21.96 -27.94
C ASP A 530 43.67 21.84 -27.22
N PHE A 531 44.19 20.61 -27.06
CA PHE A 531 45.53 20.35 -26.54
C PHE A 531 46.63 20.88 -27.47
N GLU A 532 46.62 20.50 -28.76
CA GLU A 532 47.65 20.96 -29.71
C GLU A 532 47.53 22.47 -30.02
N ILE A 533 46.33 23.05 -29.94
CA ILE A 533 46.12 24.50 -29.99
C ILE A 533 46.83 25.17 -28.79
N SER A 534 46.68 24.61 -27.59
CA SER A 534 47.29 25.18 -26.38
C SER A 534 48.81 25.04 -26.32
N GLU A 535 49.38 24.08 -27.06
CA GLU A 535 50.83 23.89 -27.23
C GLU A 535 51.36 24.62 -28.48
N SER A 536 50.51 25.38 -29.18
CA SER A 536 50.81 26.19 -30.38
C SER A 536 51.36 25.41 -31.59
N GLU A 537 51.07 24.11 -31.71
CA GLU A 537 51.54 23.26 -32.82
C GLU A 537 50.51 23.22 -33.97
N TYR A 538 50.50 24.29 -34.77
CA TYR A 538 49.49 24.49 -35.81
C TYR A 538 49.55 23.46 -36.97
N GLU A 539 50.73 22.94 -37.31
CA GLU A 539 50.88 21.98 -38.41
C GLU A 539 50.28 20.61 -38.08
N ARG A 540 50.47 20.15 -36.84
CA ARG A 540 49.88 18.90 -36.36
C ARG A 540 48.39 19.05 -36.18
N THR A 541 47.93 20.18 -35.66
CA THR A 541 46.50 20.48 -35.55
C THR A 541 45.81 20.40 -36.92
N ARG A 542 46.43 20.89 -38.00
CA ARG A 542 45.93 20.73 -39.38
C ARG A 542 45.86 19.26 -39.80
N ALA A 543 46.92 18.49 -39.58
CA ALA A 543 46.94 17.07 -39.89
C ALA A 543 45.85 16.30 -39.12
N LEU A 544 45.55 16.71 -37.88
CA LEU A 544 44.47 16.14 -37.07
C LEU A 544 43.10 16.50 -37.62
N TYR A 545 42.87 17.75 -38.03
CA TYR A 545 41.63 18.14 -38.71
C TYR A 545 41.44 17.37 -40.03
N GLU A 546 42.50 17.14 -40.81
CA GLU A 546 42.40 16.33 -42.04
C GLU A 546 42.09 14.87 -41.74
N ARG A 547 42.70 14.27 -40.71
CA ARG A 547 42.37 12.91 -40.23
C ARG A 547 40.92 12.83 -39.74
N LEU A 548 40.46 13.85 -39.00
CA LEU A 548 39.09 13.93 -38.50
C LEU A 548 38.08 14.07 -39.63
N LEU A 549 38.36 14.90 -40.63
CA LEU A 549 37.51 15.06 -41.83
C LEU A 549 37.47 13.80 -42.70
N ASN A 550 38.53 12.98 -42.69
CA ASN A 550 38.52 11.69 -43.37
C ASN A 550 37.60 10.67 -42.67
N ARG A 551 37.45 10.76 -41.33
CA ARG A 551 36.63 9.84 -40.52
C ARG A 551 35.19 10.31 -40.33
N THR A 552 34.97 11.59 -40.03
CA THR A 552 33.66 12.20 -39.77
C THR A 552 33.50 13.51 -40.55
N LYS A 553 32.51 13.57 -41.44
CA LYS A 553 32.27 14.71 -42.34
C LYS A 553 31.10 15.58 -41.88
N HIS A 554 30.96 15.79 -40.58
CA HIS A 554 29.90 16.61 -40.00
C HIS A 554 30.16 18.11 -40.20
N LEU A 555 29.09 18.88 -40.38
CA LEU A 555 29.11 20.34 -40.55
C LEU A 555 29.94 21.06 -39.48
N LYS A 556 29.79 20.66 -38.21
CA LYS A 556 30.47 21.30 -37.07
C LYS A 556 31.99 21.17 -37.14
N VAL A 557 32.51 20.07 -37.70
CA VAL A 557 33.96 19.85 -37.87
C VAL A 557 34.51 20.83 -38.90
N TRP A 558 33.83 21.01 -40.04
CA TRP A 558 34.20 22.01 -41.05
C TRP A 558 34.19 23.43 -40.50
N ILE A 559 33.17 23.79 -39.73
CA ILE A 559 33.08 25.10 -39.07
C ILE A 559 34.21 25.26 -38.06
N SER A 560 34.51 24.23 -37.25
CA SER A 560 35.60 24.29 -36.26
C SER A 560 36.98 24.38 -36.92
N TYR A 561 37.21 23.72 -38.04
CA TYR A 561 38.48 23.80 -38.78
C TYR A 561 38.69 25.19 -39.38
N ALA A 562 37.62 25.78 -39.93
CA ALA A 562 37.66 27.13 -40.44
C ALA A 562 37.80 28.19 -39.34
N LYS A 563 37.17 27.99 -38.18
CA LYS A 563 37.35 28.83 -36.98
C LYS A 563 38.77 28.70 -36.41
N PHE A 564 39.37 27.50 -36.44
CA PHE A 564 40.76 27.30 -36.02
C PHE A 564 41.77 28.03 -36.92
N GLU A 565 41.64 27.91 -38.25
CA GLU A 565 42.52 28.66 -39.18
C GLU A 565 42.35 30.18 -39.04
N ALA A 566 41.19 30.63 -38.53
CA ALA A 566 40.96 32.03 -38.18
C ALA A 566 41.46 32.42 -36.78
N SER A 567 41.36 31.53 -35.78
CA SER A 567 41.76 31.77 -34.38
C SER A 567 43.26 31.57 -34.13
N ALA A 568 43.97 30.85 -35.00
CA ALA A 568 45.43 30.82 -35.04
C ALA A 568 46.07 32.22 -35.19
N MET A 569 45.25 33.27 -35.36
CA MET A 569 45.64 34.67 -35.40
C MET A 569 45.66 35.41 -34.05
N GLU A 570 44.94 34.98 -33.01
CA GLU A 570 44.71 35.87 -31.83
C GLU A 570 45.82 35.86 -30.78
N GLU A 571 46.58 34.77 -30.58
CA GLU A 571 47.57 34.71 -29.49
C GLU A 571 48.97 35.26 -29.83
N GLY A 572 49.17 35.81 -31.04
CA GLY A 572 50.49 36.22 -31.50
C GLY A 572 50.82 37.72 -31.47
N PHE A 573 49.85 38.64 -31.41
CA PHE A 573 50.14 40.04 -31.72
C PHE A 573 49.38 41.01 -30.81
N GLN A 574 50.13 41.68 -29.91
CA GLN A 574 49.68 42.93 -29.33
C GLN A 574 49.56 43.98 -30.46
N ASP A 575 48.40 44.63 -30.52
CA ASP A 575 47.89 45.55 -31.56
C ASP A 575 48.76 46.77 -31.94
N ALA A 576 50.05 46.83 -31.59
CA ALA A 576 50.82 48.06 -31.67
C ALA A 576 51.84 48.16 -32.81
N ASP A 577 52.35 47.08 -33.41
CA ASP A 577 53.32 47.16 -34.53
C ASP A 577 53.18 45.98 -35.50
N MET A 578 52.41 46.16 -36.59
CA MET A 578 52.21 45.17 -37.66
C MET A 578 53.12 45.47 -38.86
N GLN A 579 54.01 44.54 -39.24
CA GLN A 579 54.83 44.62 -40.46
C GLN A 579 54.08 44.09 -41.70
N GLU A 580 54.52 44.47 -42.91
CA GLU A 580 53.91 44.04 -44.19
C GLU A 580 53.91 42.49 -44.35
N SER A 581 54.86 41.81 -43.70
CA SER A 581 54.93 40.35 -43.57
C SER A 581 53.73 39.74 -42.84
N ASP A 582 53.18 40.47 -41.87
CA ASP A 582 52.07 40.01 -41.02
C ASP A 582 50.74 40.12 -41.77
N TYR A 583 50.58 41.13 -42.64
CA TYR A 583 49.47 41.21 -43.60
C TYR A 583 49.49 40.05 -44.59
N GLU A 584 50.68 39.63 -45.04
CA GLU A 584 50.82 38.54 -46.00
C GLU A 584 50.53 37.17 -45.37
N LEU A 585 50.93 36.96 -44.11
CA LEU A 585 50.55 35.79 -43.31
C LEU A 585 49.05 35.75 -43.02
N LYS A 586 48.44 36.88 -42.61
CA LYS A 586 46.99 37.02 -42.45
C LYS A 586 46.24 36.68 -43.75
N ARG A 587 46.74 37.14 -44.90
CA ARG A 587 46.15 36.84 -46.21
C ARG A 587 46.25 35.35 -46.58
N LYS A 588 47.37 34.69 -46.27
CA LYS A 588 47.56 33.24 -46.48
C LYS A 588 46.64 32.41 -45.58
N CYS A 589 46.46 32.79 -44.32
CA CYS A 589 45.53 32.10 -43.40
C CYS A 589 44.06 32.28 -43.82
N LEU A 590 43.69 33.49 -44.25
CA LEU A 590 42.34 33.77 -44.74
C LEU A 590 42.05 33.04 -46.06
N GLN A 591 43.03 32.94 -46.95
CA GLN A 591 42.95 32.09 -48.14
C GLN A 591 42.78 30.60 -47.79
N ARG A 592 43.46 30.12 -46.74
CA ARG A 592 43.32 28.73 -46.25
C ARG A 592 41.93 28.49 -45.65
N ALA A 593 41.43 29.40 -44.82
CA ALA A 593 40.07 29.33 -44.28
C ALA A 593 39.00 29.36 -45.39
N ARG A 594 39.16 30.23 -46.40
CA ARG A 594 38.31 30.25 -47.61
C ARG A 594 38.37 28.92 -48.36
N ALA A 595 39.56 28.37 -48.56
CA ALA A 595 39.73 27.07 -49.22
C ALA A 595 39.07 25.91 -48.43
N VAL A 596 39.00 26.00 -47.10
CA VAL A 596 38.28 25.04 -46.26
C VAL A 596 36.75 25.18 -46.46
N PHE A 597 36.22 26.40 -46.43
CA PHE A 597 34.79 26.64 -46.68
C PHE A 597 34.37 26.23 -48.10
N GLU A 598 35.20 26.50 -49.11
CA GLU A 598 34.93 26.08 -50.49
C GLU A 598 34.95 24.55 -50.65
N ARG A 599 35.90 23.86 -49.99
CA ARG A 599 35.94 22.40 -49.95
C ARG A 599 34.68 21.84 -49.28
N ALA A 600 34.27 22.39 -48.14
CA ALA A 600 33.05 22.01 -47.44
C ALA A 600 31.80 22.19 -48.32
N LEU A 601 31.67 23.34 -49.00
CA LEU A 601 30.56 23.60 -49.93
C LEU A 601 30.54 22.63 -51.10
N SER A 602 31.70 22.28 -51.66
CA SER A 602 31.80 21.31 -52.76
C SER A 602 31.38 19.89 -52.31
N TYR A 603 31.66 19.52 -51.06
CA TYR A 603 31.29 18.25 -50.47
C TYR A 603 29.77 18.17 -50.24
N PHE A 604 29.17 19.14 -49.53
CA PHE A 604 27.72 19.19 -49.32
C PHE A 604 26.94 19.28 -50.64
N ARG A 605 27.54 19.87 -51.68
CA ARG A 605 26.96 19.89 -53.03
C ARG A 605 26.92 18.51 -53.70
N THR A 606 27.95 17.68 -53.51
CA THR A 606 28.15 16.45 -54.30
C THR A 606 27.66 15.18 -53.61
N THR A 607 27.68 15.12 -52.29
CA THR A 607 27.44 13.87 -51.54
C THR A 607 26.14 13.84 -50.73
N ALA A 608 25.57 14.99 -50.35
CA ALA A 608 24.35 15.06 -49.55
C ALA A 608 23.45 16.26 -49.96
N PRO A 609 22.78 16.21 -51.13
CA PRO A 609 21.91 17.30 -51.60
C PRO A 609 20.65 17.50 -50.74
N GLU A 610 20.33 16.57 -49.85
CA GLU A 610 19.17 16.66 -48.94
C GLU A 610 19.43 17.53 -47.70
N LEU A 611 20.70 17.75 -47.30
CA LEU A 611 21.07 18.55 -46.12
C LEU A 611 21.22 20.04 -46.48
N LYS A 612 20.16 20.61 -47.03
CA LYS A 612 20.13 22.02 -47.48
C LYS A 612 20.24 23.02 -46.32
N GLU A 613 19.74 22.66 -45.15
CA GLU A 613 19.84 23.49 -43.93
C GLU A 613 21.29 23.60 -43.45
N GLU A 614 22.04 22.49 -43.43
CA GLU A 614 23.45 22.47 -43.01
C GLU A 614 24.33 23.30 -43.95
N ARG A 615 24.06 23.22 -45.26
CA ARG A 615 24.72 24.06 -46.26
C ARG A 615 24.39 25.54 -46.09
N ALA A 616 23.17 25.89 -45.69
CA ALA A 616 22.78 27.26 -45.40
C ALA A 616 23.49 27.80 -44.16
N MET A 617 23.55 27.00 -43.09
CA MET A 617 24.26 27.34 -41.86
C MET A 617 25.77 27.53 -42.09
N LEU A 618 26.39 26.72 -42.94
CA LEU A 618 27.80 26.90 -43.33
C LEU A 618 28.04 28.27 -44.00
N LEU A 619 27.12 28.70 -44.86
CA LEU A 619 27.22 29.99 -45.56
C LEU A 619 26.92 31.18 -44.65
N GLU A 620 25.98 31.05 -43.71
CA GLU A 620 25.73 32.06 -42.66
C GLU A 620 26.98 32.21 -41.76
N GLU A 621 27.64 31.12 -41.37
CA GLU A 621 28.89 31.17 -40.60
C GLU A 621 30.08 31.70 -41.42
N TRP A 622 30.21 31.36 -42.71
CA TRP A 622 31.23 31.96 -43.58
C TRP A 622 31.03 33.47 -43.72
N LEU A 623 29.77 33.92 -43.84
CA LEU A 623 29.44 35.34 -43.88
C LEU A 623 29.82 36.04 -42.58
N ASN A 624 29.51 35.44 -41.43
CA ASN A 624 29.88 35.98 -40.12
C ASN A 624 31.41 36.10 -39.98
N MET A 625 32.17 35.11 -40.44
CA MET A 625 33.64 35.12 -40.43
C MET A 625 34.24 36.19 -41.35
N GLU A 626 33.73 36.36 -42.58
CA GLU A 626 34.22 37.43 -43.48
C GLU A 626 33.86 38.82 -42.95
N SER A 627 32.75 38.95 -42.22
CA SER A 627 32.34 40.21 -41.59
C SER A 627 33.18 40.61 -40.37
N SER A 628 33.77 39.64 -39.64
CA SER A 628 34.68 39.93 -38.53
C SER A 628 36.04 40.46 -39.00
N PHE A 629 36.46 40.16 -40.24
CA PHE A 629 37.71 40.66 -40.82
C PHE A 629 37.46 41.88 -41.72
N ALA A 630 36.98 42.97 -41.10
CA ALA A 630 36.41 44.14 -41.76
C ALA A 630 37.22 44.75 -42.94
N GLU A 631 38.56 44.69 -42.94
CA GLU A 631 39.39 45.29 -44.01
C GLU A 631 39.91 44.33 -45.08
N ILE A 632 39.80 43.01 -44.89
CA ILE A 632 40.35 41.99 -45.82
C ILE A 632 39.26 40.99 -46.29
N GLY A 633 38.08 41.04 -45.69
CA GLY A 633 36.96 40.14 -45.98
C GLY A 633 36.15 40.53 -47.23
N ASP A 634 35.87 39.57 -48.12
CA ASP A 634 35.06 39.74 -49.33
C ASP A 634 33.62 39.29 -49.05
N VAL A 635 32.89 40.11 -48.29
CA VAL A 635 31.51 39.82 -47.87
C VAL A 635 30.55 39.64 -49.06
N GLU A 636 30.81 40.33 -50.17
CA GLU A 636 29.98 40.27 -51.37
C GLU A 636 29.99 38.89 -52.05
N LEU A 637 31.12 38.19 -52.02
CA LEU A 637 31.29 36.89 -52.67
C LEU A 637 30.47 35.79 -51.97
N VAL A 638 30.28 35.92 -50.65
CA VAL A 638 29.47 35.00 -49.84
C VAL A 638 27.98 35.38 -49.89
N ARG A 639 27.64 36.67 -49.91
CA ARG A 639 26.24 37.13 -50.01
C ARG A 639 25.52 36.62 -51.25
N VAL A 640 26.22 36.55 -52.38
CA VAL A 640 25.64 36.03 -53.64
C VAL A 640 25.28 34.54 -53.54
N LYS A 641 25.95 33.78 -52.67
CA LYS A 641 25.76 32.33 -52.51
C LYS A 641 24.66 31.95 -51.50
N LEU A 642 24.09 32.92 -50.75
CA LEU A 642 23.09 32.65 -49.71
C LEU A 642 21.77 32.11 -50.28
N PRO A 643 21.17 31.09 -49.66
CA PRO A 643 19.87 30.56 -50.05
C PRO A 643 18.70 31.43 -49.60
N LYS A 644 17.57 31.35 -50.32
CA LYS A 644 16.28 31.93 -49.90
C LYS A 644 15.49 30.90 -49.10
N LYS A 645 15.02 31.29 -47.90
CA LYS A 645 14.14 30.46 -47.03
C LYS A 645 12.73 30.43 -47.62
N LEU A 646 12.22 29.25 -47.98
CA LEU A 646 10.83 29.02 -48.39
C LEU A 646 10.10 28.19 -47.34
N LYS A 647 8.84 28.52 -47.06
CA LYS A 647 7.98 27.68 -46.21
C LYS A 647 7.26 26.66 -47.07
N LYS A 648 7.48 25.36 -46.82
CA LYS A 648 6.77 24.25 -47.46
C LYS A 648 5.97 23.47 -46.42
N ARG A 649 4.89 22.81 -46.85
CA ARG A 649 4.01 22.01 -46.00
C ARG A 649 4.16 20.53 -46.37
N ARG A 650 4.47 19.66 -45.41
CA ARG A 650 4.50 18.19 -45.59
C ARG A 650 3.38 17.53 -44.80
N HIS A 651 2.83 16.44 -45.33
CA HIS A 651 1.88 15.59 -44.60
C HIS A 651 2.62 14.71 -43.59
N ILE A 652 2.06 14.54 -42.39
CA ILE A 652 2.51 13.54 -41.43
C ILE A 652 1.68 12.27 -41.64
N GLU A 653 2.34 11.14 -41.88
CA GLU A 653 1.71 9.82 -41.86
C GLU A 653 1.91 9.18 -40.48
N THR A 654 0.81 8.87 -39.79
CA THR A 654 0.78 7.94 -38.65
C THR A 654 -0.04 6.71 -39.06
N GLU A 655 0.15 5.58 -38.38
CA GLU A 655 -0.38 4.25 -38.80
C GLU A 655 -1.92 4.16 -38.97
N GLU A 656 -2.69 5.19 -38.64
CA GLU A 656 -4.14 5.29 -38.92
C GLU A 656 -4.53 6.49 -39.81
N GLY A 657 -3.70 6.83 -40.81
CA GLY A 657 -4.03 7.80 -41.86
C GLY A 657 -3.60 9.25 -41.59
N PRO A 658 -3.70 10.14 -42.60
CA PRO A 658 -2.97 11.42 -42.59
C PRO A 658 -3.60 12.44 -41.65
N SER A 659 -2.95 12.67 -40.51
CA SER A 659 -3.35 13.68 -39.52
C SER A 659 -2.32 14.82 -39.47
N GLY A 660 -2.59 15.88 -40.22
CA GLY A 660 -1.93 17.18 -40.08
C GLY A 660 -0.82 17.50 -41.09
N TYR A 661 -0.62 18.80 -41.32
CA TYR A 661 0.48 19.37 -42.10
C TYR A 661 1.54 19.94 -41.15
N GLU A 662 2.80 19.53 -41.31
CA GLU A 662 3.95 20.22 -40.71
C GLU A 662 4.47 21.29 -41.68
N GLU A 663 4.53 22.55 -41.23
CA GLU A 663 5.25 23.61 -41.94
C GLU A 663 6.76 23.43 -41.67
N TYR A 664 7.55 23.12 -42.70
CA TYR A 664 9.01 23.07 -42.62
C TYR A 664 9.64 24.10 -43.56
N ILE A 665 10.84 24.57 -43.21
CA ILE A 665 11.57 25.57 -43.98
C ILE A 665 12.49 24.82 -44.95
N ASP A 666 12.32 25.06 -46.25
CA ASP A 666 13.20 24.54 -47.31
C ASP A 666 14.06 25.69 -47.85
N TYR A 667 15.30 25.40 -48.23
CA TYR A 667 16.28 26.40 -48.65
C TYR A 667 16.53 26.28 -50.15
N LEU A 668 16.18 27.31 -50.92
CA LEU A 668 16.50 27.40 -52.35
C LEU A 668 17.82 28.13 -52.55
N PHE A 669 18.83 27.41 -53.02
CA PHE A 669 20.09 28.00 -53.47
C PHE A 669 19.88 28.63 -54.86
N PRO A 670 20.46 29.82 -55.14
CA PRO A 670 20.33 30.47 -56.45
C PRO A 670 20.61 29.58 -57.68
N GLU A 671 21.48 28.58 -57.54
CA GLU A 671 21.85 27.66 -58.61
C GLU A 671 20.78 26.60 -58.96
N GLU A 672 19.86 26.25 -58.04
CA GLU A 672 18.80 25.27 -58.31
C GLU A 672 17.68 25.84 -59.20
N THR A 673 17.52 27.16 -59.24
CA THR A 673 16.50 27.86 -60.04
C THR A 673 16.67 27.68 -61.55
N GLN A 674 17.89 27.38 -62.01
CA GLN A 674 18.15 27.10 -63.43
C GLN A 674 17.52 25.77 -63.91
N THR A 675 17.35 24.79 -63.01
CA THR A 675 16.83 23.46 -63.39
C THR A 675 15.30 23.39 -63.44
N THR A 676 14.58 24.19 -62.65
CA THR A 676 13.10 24.18 -62.62
C THR A 676 12.48 24.77 -63.87
N ASN A 677 13.13 25.73 -64.52
CA ASN A 677 12.63 26.37 -65.73
C ASN A 677 12.58 25.41 -66.93
N LEU A 678 13.42 24.36 -66.95
CA LEU A 678 13.46 23.36 -68.02
C LEU A 678 12.25 22.41 -67.98
N LYS A 679 11.78 22.01 -66.78
CA LYS A 679 10.63 21.09 -66.63
C LYS A 679 9.29 21.72 -67.01
N ILE A 680 9.13 23.03 -66.79
CA ILE A 680 7.90 23.77 -67.15
C ILE A 680 7.77 23.86 -68.68
N LEU A 681 8.89 24.09 -69.39
CA LEU A 681 8.93 24.08 -70.85
C LEU A 681 8.58 22.71 -71.44
N GLU A 682 9.03 21.62 -70.80
CA GLU A 682 8.73 20.25 -71.21
C GLU A 682 7.24 19.90 -71.02
N ALA A 683 6.63 20.35 -69.91
CA ALA A 683 5.20 20.18 -69.65
C ALA A 683 4.34 21.02 -70.61
N ALA A 684 4.76 22.25 -70.92
CA ALA A 684 4.10 23.09 -71.92
C ALA A 684 4.15 22.47 -73.33
N TYR A 685 5.24 21.78 -73.67
CA TYR A 685 5.37 21.06 -74.94
C TYR A 685 4.43 19.86 -75.03
N LYS A 686 4.28 19.09 -73.94
CA LYS A 686 3.30 17.99 -73.84
C LYS A 686 1.85 18.48 -73.95
N TRP A 687 1.51 19.60 -73.31
CA TRP A 687 0.18 20.20 -73.39
C TRP A 687 -0.16 20.68 -74.82
N LYS A 688 0.80 21.30 -75.51
CA LYS A 688 0.64 21.69 -76.92
C LYS A 688 0.42 20.48 -77.83
N LYS A 689 1.10 19.36 -77.56
CA LYS A 689 0.96 18.11 -78.33
C LYS A 689 -0.41 17.46 -78.15
N GLN A 690 -1.01 17.56 -76.95
CA GLN A 690 -2.35 17.08 -76.66
C GLN A 690 -3.47 17.92 -77.28
N LYS A 691 -3.26 19.23 -77.47
CA LYS A 691 -4.21 20.09 -78.19
C LYS A 691 -4.24 19.84 -79.69
N ILE A 692 -3.11 19.47 -80.30
CA ILE A 692 -3.03 19.19 -81.73
C ILE A 692 -3.71 17.84 -82.07
N SER A 693 -3.80 16.91 -81.12
CA SER A 693 -4.50 15.63 -81.31
C SER A 693 -6.01 15.68 -81.09
N SER A 694 -6.59 16.81 -80.65
CA SER A 694 -8.03 16.94 -80.38
C SER A 694 -8.82 17.69 -81.46
N ASP A 695 -8.16 18.24 -82.48
CA ASP A 695 -8.79 18.96 -83.60
C ASP A 695 -8.95 18.07 -84.87
N ASP A 696 -8.63 16.77 -84.79
CA ASP A 696 -8.66 15.80 -85.91
C ASP A 696 -9.62 14.60 -85.69
N ASP A 697 -10.61 14.71 -84.78
CA ASP A 697 -11.73 13.74 -84.61
C ASP A 697 -13.11 14.40 -84.82
#